data_AF-A0A8S1WIZ4-F1
#
_entry.id   AF-A0A8S1WIZ4-F1
#
_cell.length_a   1.000
_cell.length_b   1.000
_cell.length_c   1.000
_cell.angle_alpha   90.00
_cell.angle_beta   90.00
_cell.angle_gamma   90.00
#
_symmetry.space_group_name_H-M   'P 1'
#
loop_
_entity.id
_entity.type
_entity.pdbx_description
1 polymer ?
#
loop_
_entity_poly.entity_id
_entity_poly.type
_entity_poly.pdbx_seq_one_letter_code
_entity_poly.pdbx_strand_id
1 'polypeptide(L)'
;MSEEQQNNNANQLPSLVNLRSNRNVSQVDLNFAQKSKTIQSENWEMLQRVKESLESKAFSNFFTSSLAKLPNFKSPQELAKVLADQFIQNEIKKGKKREAKSAIKIQVPQPQTSDSLPALKTPQMKLDKNKFNTIRSKSRDKLRELEMIKEQEREKEQQNKENNKTSEKILKQKNKIFSKDTQRQKEQDKSFAEQPSPPVKLQKYVRHTLSIAKLQSPIPIEANQQPQPTIYSYFLGGGNNSELIKRVFDYRSDWHQTTNIARANFRWQQSNHGYKYFKLNWHKSHKELLNHFEFHPEISNKKNLLVNVSAACEILKLNPFDIMPVTFAIDFTDSSVECNISAFYNFYNKNAPEAKQLNKQDAQNKLNEIKKKLRIAPSKEKKQLEFQMRDTFTGPDYLWLLKPTGLNRGRGIHVFQDIDNVIDLLIDYQYGYHEKQLETYKDENGQTQQKVVQYLLKTSSFVVQKYIEKPLLIKNRKFDIRVWVFLNTDLTCYFFKEGYIRMASEEYRTNDVENIYIHLTNNAIQQHSDKYGQQELGNQLSFDQVSDYFKSKIDFRGQIVEKMKEMAYFAMRTVATKINKLNRKFCMEIFGFDFFLDELFNIYLIEVNTNPCLEESSPLLQMLIPRMVDDAFVLTVDQIFPIQRDVASKFPVTNYSDTENMWQMMGELTEIQG
;
A
#
# COMPACT_ATOMS: atom_id res chain seq x y z
N MET A 1 49.07 -24.27 -46.55
CA MET A 1 47.77 -24.76 -47.08
C MET A 1 46.67 -24.14 -46.23
N SER A 2 45.77 -23.28 -46.67
CA SER A 2 45.47 -22.55 -47.92
C SER A 2 44.27 -21.67 -47.47
N GLU A 3 44.29 -20.34 -47.63
CA GLU A 3 43.61 -19.62 -48.74
C GLU A 3 42.13 -20.05 -48.89
N GLU A 4 41.11 -19.20 -48.96
CA GLU A 4 40.92 -17.93 -49.69
C GLU A 4 39.43 -17.54 -49.47
N GLN A 5 39.03 -16.30 -49.17
CA GLN A 5 38.71 -15.16 -50.07
C GLN A 5 37.23 -14.74 -50.02
N GLN A 6 37.08 -13.45 -50.23
CA GLN A 6 35.88 -12.62 -50.33
C GLN A 6 35.00 -13.01 -51.53
N ASN A 7 33.71 -12.66 -51.48
CA ASN A 7 33.12 -12.00 -52.66
C ASN A 7 31.90 -11.12 -52.33
N ASN A 8 32.03 -9.85 -52.72
CA ASN A 8 30.94 -8.92 -52.99
C ASN A 8 30.24 -9.35 -54.29
N ASN A 9 28.93 -9.10 -54.41
CA ASN A 9 28.43 -8.47 -55.64
C ASN A 9 27.05 -7.82 -55.45
N ALA A 10 27.02 -6.55 -55.85
CA ALA A 10 25.85 -5.73 -56.06
C ALA A 10 25.09 -6.19 -57.31
N ASN A 11 23.77 -5.98 -57.34
CA ASN A 11 23.02 -5.88 -58.58
C ASN A 11 22.10 -4.66 -58.55
N GLN A 12 22.22 -3.89 -59.63
CA GLN A 12 21.60 -2.61 -59.91
C GLN A 12 20.24 -2.77 -60.60
N LEU A 13 19.38 -1.76 -60.36
CA LEU A 13 18.41 -1.08 -61.25
C LEU A 13 17.14 -1.84 -61.79
N PRO A 14 16.00 -1.12 -62.01
CA PRO A 14 15.90 -0.04 -62.98
C PRO A 14 15.28 1.30 -62.53
N SER A 15 15.83 2.34 -63.13
CA SER A 15 15.35 3.71 -63.22
C SER A 15 14.24 3.84 -64.27
N LEU A 16 13.16 4.55 -63.93
CA LEU A 16 12.29 5.23 -64.91
C LEU A 16 11.94 6.64 -64.42
N VAL A 17 12.79 7.56 -64.86
CA VAL A 17 12.53 8.85 -65.52
C VAL A 17 11.08 9.39 -65.58
N ASN A 18 11.01 10.72 -65.34
CA ASN A 18 10.02 11.71 -65.77
C ASN A 18 8.71 11.88 -64.99
N LEU A 19 8.75 12.76 -63.98
CA LEU A 19 7.76 13.84 -63.82
C LEU A 19 8.48 15.12 -63.36
N ARG A 20 9.04 15.88 -64.33
CA ARG A 20 9.20 17.33 -64.18
C ARG A 20 7.87 17.98 -64.54
N SER A 21 7.25 18.64 -63.57
CA SER A 21 6.65 19.99 -63.67
C SER A 21 5.42 20.11 -62.79
N ASN A 22 5.60 20.53 -61.54
CA ASN A 22 4.99 21.78 -61.06
C ASN A 22 5.44 22.12 -59.64
N ARG A 23 5.63 23.42 -59.43
CA ARG A 23 6.34 24.04 -58.32
C ARG A 23 5.55 24.00 -57.02
N ASN A 24 6.22 23.53 -55.96
CA ASN A 24 6.23 23.96 -54.56
C ASN A 24 6.33 22.74 -53.64
N VAL A 25 7.48 22.07 -53.69
CA VAL A 25 7.86 21.07 -52.68
C VAL A 25 8.55 21.84 -51.57
N SER A 26 7.94 21.87 -50.38
CA SER A 26 8.49 22.60 -49.24
C SER A 26 9.74 21.89 -48.70
N GLN A 27 10.64 22.61 -48.03
CA GLN A 27 11.82 22.01 -47.37
C GLN A 27 11.43 20.87 -46.39
N VAL A 28 10.17 20.88 -45.92
CA VAL A 28 9.57 19.84 -45.08
C VAL A 28 9.33 18.54 -45.86
N ASP A 29 8.93 18.62 -47.13
CA ASP A 29 8.64 17.44 -47.97
C ASP A 29 9.91 16.70 -48.41
N LEU A 30 11.04 17.41 -48.57
CA LEU A 30 12.36 16.82 -48.83
C LEU A 30 12.90 16.04 -47.62
N ASN A 31 12.76 16.59 -46.41
CA ASN A 31 13.11 15.90 -45.16
C ASN A 31 12.18 14.70 -44.88
N PHE A 32 10.94 14.75 -45.36
CA PHE A 32 9.95 13.67 -45.24
C PHE A 32 10.29 12.49 -46.15
N ALA A 33 10.76 12.74 -47.38
CA ALA A 33 11.16 11.71 -48.33
C ALA A 33 12.47 10.99 -47.94
N GLN A 34 13.42 11.67 -47.28
CA GLN A 34 14.68 11.03 -46.86
C GLN A 34 14.51 10.01 -45.71
N LYS A 35 13.50 10.16 -44.85
CA LYS A 35 13.19 9.20 -43.78
C LYS A 35 12.42 7.95 -44.23
N SER A 36 11.86 7.94 -45.45
CA SER A 36 11.10 6.79 -45.97
C SER A 36 11.97 5.55 -46.22
N LYS A 37 13.30 5.70 -46.32
CA LYS A 37 14.24 4.58 -46.46
C LYS A 37 14.32 3.66 -45.23
N THR A 38 13.77 4.07 -44.08
CA THR A 38 13.88 3.38 -42.78
C THR A 38 12.56 2.77 -42.29
N ILE A 39 11.45 2.98 -42.99
CA ILE A 39 10.11 2.52 -42.60
C ILE A 39 9.65 1.50 -43.66
N GLN A 40 9.25 0.30 -43.24
CA GLN A 40 8.72 -0.74 -44.15
C GLN A 40 7.61 -0.17 -45.05
N SER A 41 7.58 -0.56 -46.33
CA SER A 41 6.70 0.04 -47.37
C SER A 41 5.21 0.06 -47.00
N GLU A 42 4.72 -0.98 -46.32
CA GLU A 42 3.32 -1.09 -45.87
C GLU A 42 2.97 -0.05 -44.78
N ASN A 43 3.90 0.26 -43.88
CA ASN A 43 3.72 1.29 -42.85
C ASN A 43 3.68 2.71 -43.48
N TRP A 44 4.38 2.90 -44.59
CA TRP A 44 4.41 4.18 -45.29
C TRP A 44 3.12 4.48 -46.05
N GLU A 45 2.60 3.52 -46.80
CA GLU A 45 1.30 3.67 -47.48
C GLU A 45 0.16 3.90 -46.49
N MET A 46 0.16 3.21 -45.35
CA MET A 46 -0.85 3.40 -44.32
C MET A 46 -0.77 4.81 -43.68
N LEU A 47 0.43 5.34 -43.44
CA LEU A 47 0.62 6.71 -42.93
C LEU A 47 0.19 7.78 -43.94
N GLN A 48 0.39 7.55 -45.23
CA GLN A 48 -0.12 8.44 -46.28
C GLN A 48 -1.66 8.42 -46.33
N ARG A 49 -2.28 7.24 -46.25
CA ARG A 49 -3.75 7.13 -46.17
C ARG A 49 -4.31 7.79 -44.92
N VAL A 50 -3.62 7.68 -43.77
CA VAL A 50 -3.99 8.42 -42.55
C VAL A 50 -3.92 9.91 -42.81
N LYS A 51 -2.82 10.43 -43.38
CA LYS A 51 -2.64 11.86 -43.73
C LYS A 51 -3.72 12.37 -44.70
N GLU A 52 -4.08 11.57 -45.70
CA GLU A 52 -5.11 11.89 -46.71
C GLU A 52 -6.53 11.86 -46.13
N SER A 53 -6.79 11.03 -45.12
CA SER A 53 -8.09 10.99 -44.41
C SER A 53 -8.34 12.19 -43.47
N LEU A 54 -7.35 13.07 -43.29
CA LEU A 54 -7.45 14.20 -42.37
C LEU A 54 -8.14 15.40 -43.05
N GLU A 55 -9.39 15.66 -42.67
CA GLU A 55 -10.16 16.80 -43.17
C GLU A 55 -9.59 18.19 -42.72
N SER A 56 -8.68 18.21 -41.74
CA SER A 56 -8.12 19.44 -41.15
C SER A 56 -6.69 19.73 -41.62
N LYS A 57 -6.54 20.81 -42.40
CA LYS A 57 -5.23 21.32 -42.87
C LYS A 57 -4.26 21.66 -41.73
N ALA A 58 -4.80 22.12 -40.58
CA ALA A 58 -4.01 22.41 -39.38
C ALA A 58 -3.45 21.14 -38.74
N PHE A 59 -4.24 20.06 -38.69
CA PHE A 59 -3.78 18.78 -38.16
C PHE A 59 -2.77 18.11 -39.09
N SER A 60 -2.97 18.18 -40.41
CA SER A 60 -2.03 17.63 -41.40
C SER A 60 -0.63 18.27 -41.29
N ASN A 61 -0.56 19.59 -41.08
CA ASN A 61 0.71 20.31 -40.85
C ASN A 61 1.36 19.93 -39.50
N PHE A 62 0.57 19.80 -38.44
CA PHE A 62 1.06 19.35 -37.12
C PHE A 62 1.59 17.90 -37.18
N PHE A 63 0.85 17.02 -37.85
CA PHE A 63 1.21 15.62 -38.04
C PHE A 63 2.56 15.51 -38.76
N THR A 64 2.72 16.21 -39.89
CA THR A 64 3.96 16.20 -40.69
C THR A 64 5.16 16.73 -39.90
N SER A 65 5.00 17.83 -39.15
CA SER A 65 6.09 18.42 -38.34
C SER A 65 6.46 17.60 -37.10
N SER A 66 5.51 16.84 -36.55
CA SER A 66 5.72 16.01 -35.35
C SER A 66 6.31 14.64 -35.70
N LEU A 67 5.91 14.03 -36.82
CA LEU A 67 6.50 12.78 -37.32
C LEU A 67 8.01 12.91 -37.58
N ALA A 68 8.46 14.09 -38.03
CA ALA A 68 9.87 14.38 -38.25
C ALA A 68 10.71 14.33 -36.96
N LYS A 69 10.10 14.46 -35.78
CA LYS A 69 10.80 14.64 -34.49
C LYS A 69 10.82 13.39 -33.60
N LEU A 70 10.24 12.29 -34.04
CA LEU A 70 10.05 11.13 -33.18
C LEU A 70 10.86 9.90 -33.66
N PRO A 71 11.57 9.18 -32.77
CA PRO A 71 12.22 7.93 -33.11
C PRO A 71 11.29 6.73 -32.81
N ASN A 72 11.32 5.73 -33.71
CA ASN A 72 10.81 4.35 -33.61
C ASN A 72 9.49 4.11 -32.86
N PHE A 73 8.45 3.73 -33.60
CA PHE A 73 7.13 3.34 -33.06
C PHE A 73 6.82 1.88 -33.35
N LYS A 74 6.12 1.23 -32.40
CA LYS A 74 5.75 -0.19 -32.47
C LYS A 74 4.61 -0.47 -33.47
N SER A 75 3.74 0.51 -33.76
CA SER A 75 2.72 0.42 -34.81
C SER A 75 2.26 1.80 -35.32
N PRO A 76 1.92 1.95 -36.62
CA PRO A 76 1.40 3.21 -37.17
C PRO A 76 0.07 3.68 -36.55
N GLN A 77 -0.78 2.76 -36.09
CA GLN A 77 -2.07 3.08 -35.48
C GLN A 77 -1.91 3.74 -34.11
N GLU A 78 -0.96 3.28 -33.29
CA GLU A 78 -0.63 3.91 -32.02
C GLU A 78 -0.01 5.29 -32.23
N LEU A 79 0.87 5.43 -33.25
CA LEU A 79 1.45 6.72 -33.60
C LEU A 79 0.40 7.76 -33.98
N ALA A 80 -0.56 7.37 -34.84
CA ALA A 80 -1.65 8.25 -35.25
C ALA A 80 -2.49 8.72 -34.05
N LYS A 81 -2.77 7.82 -33.10
CA LYS A 81 -3.53 8.13 -31.88
C LYS A 81 -2.78 9.10 -30.97
N VAL A 82 -1.49 8.85 -30.72
CA VAL A 82 -0.65 9.73 -29.89
C VAL A 82 -0.54 11.13 -30.49
N LEU A 83 -0.36 11.24 -31.80
CA LEU A 83 -0.29 12.52 -32.49
C LEU A 83 -1.63 13.27 -32.49
N ALA A 84 -2.75 12.54 -32.64
CA ALA A 84 -4.09 13.12 -32.52
C ALA A 84 -4.34 13.69 -31.12
N ASP A 85 -4.00 12.93 -30.07
CA ASP A 85 -4.15 13.37 -28.68
C ASP A 85 -3.27 14.59 -28.39
N GLN A 86 -2.03 14.61 -28.86
CA GLN A 86 -1.13 15.76 -28.71
C GLN A 86 -1.65 17.02 -29.42
N PHE A 87 -2.22 16.88 -30.61
CA PHE A 87 -2.82 18.02 -31.33
C PHE A 87 -4.06 18.55 -30.61
N ILE A 88 -4.96 17.66 -30.17
CA ILE A 88 -6.17 18.03 -29.43
C ILE A 88 -5.79 18.83 -28.18
N GLN A 89 -4.80 18.35 -27.42
CA GLN A 89 -4.31 19.06 -26.24
C GLN A 89 -3.71 20.43 -26.57
N ASN A 90 -2.95 20.54 -27.67
CA ASN A 90 -2.37 21.81 -28.11
C ASN A 90 -3.44 22.83 -28.57
N GLU A 91 -4.45 22.40 -29.33
CA GLU A 91 -5.49 23.32 -29.80
C GLU A 91 -6.50 23.69 -28.70
N ILE A 92 -6.73 22.81 -27.72
CA ILE A 92 -7.45 23.16 -26.49
C ILE A 92 -6.70 24.24 -25.71
N LYS A 93 -5.37 24.12 -25.56
CA LYS A 93 -4.53 25.14 -24.89
C LYS A 93 -4.54 26.49 -25.61
N LYS A 94 -4.68 26.50 -26.95
CA LYS A 94 -4.81 27.72 -27.76
C LYS A 94 -6.25 28.26 -27.82
N GLY A 95 -7.20 27.66 -27.09
CA GLY A 95 -8.61 28.08 -27.08
C GLY A 95 -9.42 27.69 -28.32
N LYS A 96 -8.84 26.93 -29.26
CA LYS A 96 -9.47 26.57 -30.54
C LYS A 96 -10.30 25.29 -30.46
N LYS A 97 -11.37 25.32 -29.66
CA LYS A 97 -12.25 24.17 -29.37
C LYS A 97 -12.96 23.55 -30.58
N ARG A 98 -13.15 24.30 -31.68
CA ARG A 98 -13.73 23.78 -32.94
C ARG A 98 -12.75 22.89 -33.72
N GLU A 99 -11.47 23.27 -33.77
CA GLU A 99 -10.41 22.50 -34.46
C GLU A 99 -10.07 21.22 -33.68
N ALA A 100 -10.10 21.26 -32.34
CA ALA A 100 -9.96 20.07 -31.51
C ALA A 100 -11.11 19.05 -31.73
N LYS A 101 -12.33 19.53 -32.01
CA LYS A 101 -13.50 18.67 -32.25
C LYS A 101 -13.51 18.00 -33.63
N SER A 102 -12.90 18.60 -34.65
CA SER A 102 -12.80 17.95 -35.98
C SER A 102 -11.79 16.81 -35.99
N ALA A 103 -10.72 16.90 -35.19
CA ALA A 103 -9.73 15.82 -35.05
C ALA A 103 -10.28 14.57 -34.35
N ILE A 104 -11.31 14.70 -33.50
CA ILE A 104 -11.94 13.56 -32.80
C ILE A 104 -12.69 12.63 -33.79
N LYS A 105 -13.01 13.09 -35.00
CA LYS A 105 -13.73 12.29 -36.01
C LYS A 105 -12.86 11.35 -36.85
N ILE A 106 -11.53 11.37 -36.69
CA ILE A 106 -10.62 10.55 -37.48
C ILE A 106 -10.68 9.10 -36.95
N GLN A 107 -11.46 8.25 -37.61
CA GLN A 107 -11.44 6.80 -37.37
C GLN A 107 -10.34 6.16 -38.21
N VAL A 108 -9.43 5.42 -37.56
CA VAL A 108 -8.37 4.65 -38.23
C VAL A 108 -9.02 3.48 -39.00
N PRO A 109 -8.78 3.31 -40.31
CA PRO A 109 -9.29 2.15 -41.05
C PRO A 109 -8.64 0.86 -40.55
N GLN A 110 -9.43 -0.19 -40.33
CA GLN A 110 -8.94 -1.55 -40.03
C GLN A 110 -8.43 -2.22 -41.32
N PRO A 111 -7.36 -3.03 -41.28
CA PRO A 111 -6.89 -3.77 -42.45
C PRO A 111 -7.90 -4.83 -42.88
N GLN A 112 -8.18 -4.94 -44.18
CA GLN A 112 -8.99 -6.01 -44.75
C GLN A 112 -8.12 -7.27 -44.90
N THR A 113 -8.50 -8.37 -44.24
CA THR A 113 -7.99 -9.72 -44.54
C THR A 113 -9.00 -10.46 -45.40
N SER A 114 -8.55 -10.97 -46.54
CA SER A 114 -9.29 -11.80 -47.48
C SER A 114 -9.47 -13.25 -46.97
N ASP A 115 -10.69 -13.75 -47.21
CA ASP A 115 -11.16 -15.13 -47.43
C ASP A 115 -11.52 -16.12 -46.29
N SER A 116 -12.84 -16.40 -46.28
CA SER A 116 -13.58 -17.69 -46.10
C SER A 116 -14.29 -18.08 -44.76
N LEU A 117 -15.55 -17.60 -44.63
CA LEU A 117 -16.87 -18.24 -44.25
C LEU A 117 -17.04 -19.30 -43.11
N PRO A 118 -18.26 -19.51 -42.51
CA PRO A 118 -19.56 -18.85 -42.71
C PRO A 118 -20.37 -18.42 -41.45
N ALA A 119 -21.17 -17.36 -41.67
CA ALA A 119 -22.52 -17.03 -41.17
C ALA A 119 -23.01 -17.45 -39.75
N LEU A 120 -23.25 -16.43 -38.90
CA LEU A 120 -24.35 -16.41 -37.94
C LEU A 120 -25.05 -15.03 -37.99
N LYS A 121 -26.34 -15.04 -38.34
CA LYS A 121 -27.24 -13.88 -38.39
C LYS A 121 -27.52 -13.37 -36.97
N THR A 122 -27.62 -12.04 -36.80
CA THR A 122 -28.61 -11.25 -35.99
C THR A 122 -28.07 -9.83 -35.69
N PRO A 123 -28.88 -8.85 -35.22
CA PRO A 123 -29.70 -7.93 -36.03
C PRO A 123 -29.21 -6.45 -35.97
N GLN A 124 -29.50 -5.66 -37.00
CA GLN A 124 -29.34 -4.20 -36.98
C GLN A 124 -30.25 -3.54 -35.94
N MET A 125 -29.67 -2.96 -34.88
CA MET A 125 -30.35 -1.95 -34.05
C MET A 125 -30.17 -0.56 -34.64
N LYS A 126 -31.26 0.03 -35.16
CA LYS A 126 -31.36 1.47 -35.42
C LYS A 126 -31.22 2.23 -34.09
N LEU A 127 -30.35 3.23 -34.08
CA LEU A 127 -30.12 4.11 -32.93
C LEU A 127 -31.34 5.02 -32.73
N ASP A 128 -32.14 4.73 -31.71
CA ASP A 128 -33.33 5.50 -31.35
C ASP A 128 -32.95 6.82 -30.66
N LYS A 129 -33.21 7.95 -31.34
CA LYS A 129 -32.89 9.32 -30.88
C LYS A 129 -33.55 9.68 -29.54
N ASN A 130 -34.58 8.95 -29.10
CA ASN A 130 -35.24 9.18 -27.83
C ASN A 130 -34.41 8.72 -26.62
N LYS A 131 -33.58 7.66 -26.74
CA LYS A 131 -32.70 7.20 -25.64
C LYS A 131 -31.60 8.21 -25.28
N PHE A 132 -31.12 8.98 -26.25
CA PHE A 132 -30.05 9.96 -26.03
C PHE A 132 -30.56 11.20 -25.27
N ASN A 133 -31.82 11.60 -25.49
CA ASN A 133 -32.44 12.71 -24.78
C ASN A 133 -32.82 12.34 -23.33
N THR A 134 -33.21 11.09 -23.06
CA THR A 134 -33.46 10.58 -21.69
C THR A 134 -32.19 10.51 -20.84
N ILE A 135 -31.03 10.18 -21.43
CA ILE A 135 -29.73 10.19 -20.72
C ILE A 135 -29.28 11.62 -20.39
N ARG A 136 -29.63 12.58 -21.25
CA ARG A 136 -29.31 14.00 -21.07
C ARG A 136 -30.19 14.68 -20.03
N SER A 137 -31.46 14.27 -19.88
CA SER A 137 -32.32 14.75 -18.79
C SER A 137 -31.89 14.17 -17.45
N LYS A 138 -31.64 12.85 -17.38
CA LYS A 138 -31.18 12.17 -16.15
C LYS A 138 -29.85 12.72 -15.61
N SER A 139 -28.94 13.14 -16.50
CA SER A 139 -27.68 13.78 -16.11
C SER A 139 -27.86 15.22 -15.59
N ARG A 140 -28.92 15.93 -16.00
CA ARG A 140 -29.26 17.27 -15.50
C ARG A 140 -29.98 17.22 -14.15
N ASP A 141 -30.87 16.24 -13.97
CA ASP A 141 -31.58 16.04 -12.70
C ASP A 141 -30.61 15.63 -11.58
N LYS A 142 -29.64 14.76 -11.91
CA LYS A 142 -28.58 14.35 -10.97
C LYS A 142 -27.61 15.47 -10.60
N LEU A 143 -27.45 16.47 -11.46
CA LEU A 143 -26.65 17.67 -11.18
C LEU A 143 -27.41 18.64 -10.26
N ARG A 144 -28.73 18.78 -10.45
CA ARG A 144 -29.60 19.57 -9.55
C ARG A 144 -29.72 18.94 -8.16
N GLU A 145 -29.79 17.60 -8.09
CA GLU A 145 -29.80 16.87 -6.81
C GLU A 145 -28.50 17.08 -6.02
N LEU A 146 -27.34 17.07 -6.70
CA LEU A 146 -26.03 17.38 -6.09
C LEU A 146 -25.90 18.85 -5.65
N GLU A 147 -26.53 19.79 -6.36
CA GLU A 147 -26.57 21.20 -5.95
C GLU A 147 -27.47 21.41 -4.73
N MET A 148 -28.62 20.75 -4.66
CA MET A 148 -29.48 20.75 -3.47
C MET A 148 -28.80 20.15 -2.24
N ILE A 149 -28.07 19.05 -2.38
CA ILE A 149 -27.32 18.42 -1.27
C ILE A 149 -26.25 19.39 -0.74
N LYS A 150 -25.54 20.10 -1.63
CA LYS A 150 -24.55 21.12 -1.24
C LYS A 150 -25.17 22.35 -0.57
N GLU A 151 -26.42 22.70 -0.90
CA GLU A 151 -27.14 23.77 -0.23
C GLU A 151 -27.56 23.33 1.19
N GLN A 152 -28.10 22.12 1.33
CA GLN A 152 -28.46 21.55 2.63
C GLN A 152 -27.25 21.34 3.57
N GLU A 153 -26.08 21.02 3.02
CA GLU A 153 -24.84 20.95 3.80
C GLU A 153 -24.37 22.33 4.27
N ARG A 154 -24.54 23.38 3.44
CA ARG A 154 -24.22 24.77 3.83
C ARG A 154 -25.16 25.31 4.92
N GLU A 155 -26.44 24.98 4.84
CA GLU A 155 -27.44 25.33 5.87
C GLU A 155 -27.15 24.61 7.20
N LYS A 156 -26.78 23.32 7.16
CA LYS A 156 -26.35 22.57 8.36
C LYS A 156 -25.07 23.13 9.00
N GLU A 157 -24.12 23.58 8.20
CA GLU A 157 -22.90 24.25 8.71
C GLU A 157 -23.19 25.60 9.36
N GLN A 158 -24.17 26.36 8.87
CA GLN A 158 -24.63 27.60 9.51
C GLN A 158 -25.35 27.32 10.84
N GLN A 159 -26.19 26.29 10.90
CA GLN A 159 -26.88 25.89 12.13
C GLN A 159 -25.91 25.38 13.22
N ASN A 160 -24.86 24.64 12.83
CA ASN A 160 -23.80 24.22 13.77
C ASN A 160 -22.94 25.39 14.28
N LYS A 161 -22.76 26.46 13.49
CA LYS A 161 -22.05 27.67 13.93
C LYS A 161 -22.85 28.46 14.98
N GLU A 162 -24.18 28.43 14.93
CA GLU A 162 -25.03 29.05 15.96
C GLU A 162 -25.07 28.23 17.26
N ASN A 163 -25.12 26.90 17.18
CA ASN A 163 -25.09 26.02 18.35
C ASN A 163 -23.74 26.04 19.12
N ASN A 164 -22.62 26.25 18.41
CA ASN A 164 -21.30 26.38 19.04
C ASN A 164 -21.14 27.69 19.83
N LYS A 165 -21.79 28.78 19.42
CA LYS A 165 -21.79 30.05 20.17
C LYS A 165 -22.53 29.95 21.51
N THR A 166 -23.55 29.08 21.59
CA THR A 166 -24.30 28.82 22.84
C THR A 166 -23.48 27.96 23.81
N SER A 167 -22.71 27.00 23.27
CA SER A 167 -21.86 26.09 24.07
C SER A 167 -20.63 26.80 24.66
N GLU A 168 -20.02 27.74 23.94
CA GLU A 168 -18.91 28.57 24.46
C GLU A 168 -19.33 29.50 25.60
N LYS A 169 -20.59 29.97 25.63
CA LYS A 169 -21.13 30.76 26.74
C LYS A 169 -21.30 29.93 28.02
N ILE A 170 -21.69 28.65 27.89
CA ILE A 170 -21.84 27.73 29.02
C ILE A 170 -20.46 27.32 29.58
N LEU A 171 -19.46 27.13 28.72
CA LEU A 171 -18.09 26.76 29.13
C LEU A 171 -17.37 27.90 29.87
N LYS A 172 -17.60 29.16 29.47
CA LYS A 172 -17.08 30.34 30.19
C LYS A 172 -17.71 30.54 31.57
N GLN A 173 -18.93 30.05 31.79
CA GLN A 173 -19.59 30.08 33.10
C GLN A 173 -19.06 28.97 34.04
N LYS A 174 -18.75 27.78 33.52
CA LYS A 174 -18.17 26.67 34.33
C LYS A 174 -16.71 26.92 34.74
N ASN A 175 -15.91 27.56 33.88
CA ASN A 175 -14.51 27.86 34.19
C ASN A 175 -14.32 28.99 35.21
N LYS A 176 -15.40 29.73 35.56
CA LYS A 176 -15.38 30.74 36.62
C LYS A 176 -15.63 30.16 38.02
N ILE A 177 -16.05 28.89 38.11
CA ILE A 177 -16.35 28.18 39.36
C ILE A 177 -15.19 27.26 39.79
N PHE A 178 -14.28 26.91 38.88
CA PHE A 178 -13.20 25.94 39.12
C PHE A 178 -11.83 26.55 39.49
N SER A 179 -11.72 27.87 39.69
CA SER A 179 -10.45 28.54 39.99
C SER A 179 -10.22 28.84 41.47
N LYS A 180 -10.59 27.93 42.39
CA LYS A 180 -10.27 28.10 43.82
C LYS A 180 -9.65 26.91 44.56
N ASP A 181 -9.56 25.72 43.97
CA ASP A 181 -8.99 24.57 44.68
C ASP A 181 -8.04 23.76 43.80
N THR A 182 -6.78 24.20 43.69
CA THR A 182 -5.62 23.29 43.62
C THR A 182 -4.30 24.08 43.71
N GLN A 183 -3.98 24.54 44.91
CA GLN A 183 -2.59 24.76 45.32
C GLN A 183 -2.35 23.92 46.57
N ARG A 184 -1.78 22.72 46.39
CA ARG A 184 -0.83 22.07 47.32
C ARG A 184 -0.50 20.65 46.84
N GLN A 185 0.77 20.31 46.98
CA GLN A 185 1.43 19.00 46.87
C GLN A 185 2.19 18.73 45.56
N LYS A 186 3.44 19.19 45.57
CA LYS A 186 4.62 18.57 44.94
C LYS A 186 5.57 18.14 46.07
N GLU A 187 6.48 17.21 45.74
CA GLU A 187 7.61 16.64 46.52
C GLU A 187 7.21 15.38 47.31
N GLN A 188 7.88 14.21 47.29
CA GLN A 188 9.23 13.69 46.94
C GLN A 188 9.04 12.30 46.22
N ASP A 189 9.95 11.67 45.46
CA ASP A 189 11.30 11.19 45.84
C ASP A 189 12.12 10.67 44.62
N LYS A 190 13.44 10.52 44.82
CA LYS A 190 14.47 10.17 43.81
C LYS A 190 14.85 8.68 43.75
N SER A 191 15.38 8.33 42.56
CA SER A 191 16.42 7.34 42.19
C SER A 191 16.11 5.84 42.21
N PHE A 192 16.07 5.24 41.01
CA PHE A 192 16.96 4.14 40.54
C PHE A 192 16.95 4.13 38.99
N ALA A 193 18.00 3.59 38.38
CA ALA A 193 18.28 3.66 36.95
C ALA A 193 17.14 3.16 36.05
N GLU A 194 16.50 4.08 35.31
CA GLU A 194 15.54 3.77 34.26
C GLU A 194 16.26 3.67 32.91
N GLN A 195 16.35 2.44 32.40
CA GLN A 195 16.43 2.21 30.96
C GLN A 195 15.24 2.92 30.29
N PRO A 196 15.36 3.49 29.08
CA PRO A 196 14.26 4.22 28.46
C PRO A 196 13.16 3.24 28.01
N SER A 197 12.33 2.79 28.94
CA SER A 197 11.03 2.22 28.67
C SER A 197 10.16 3.27 27.96
N PRO A 198 9.18 2.86 27.13
CA PRO A 198 8.23 3.79 26.55
C PRO A 198 7.61 4.64 27.67
N PRO A 199 7.17 5.87 27.37
CA PRO A 199 6.65 6.78 28.38
C PRO A 199 5.66 6.04 29.27
N VAL A 200 5.91 5.98 30.59
CA VAL A 200 5.13 5.26 31.62
C VAL A 200 3.61 5.47 31.44
N LYS A 201 3.23 6.61 30.86
CA LYS A 201 1.87 6.97 30.44
C LYS A 201 1.25 6.01 29.42
N LEU A 202 1.96 5.58 28.37
CA LEU A 202 1.45 4.62 27.38
C LEU A 202 1.18 3.27 28.02
N GLN A 203 2.13 2.75 28.82
CA GLN A 203 1.95 1.49 29.54
C GLN A 203 0.78 1.58 30.52
N LYS A 204 0.67 2.66 31.30
CA LYS A 204 -0.44 2.88 32.21
C LYS A 204 -1.78 2.97 31.47
N TYR A 205 -1.81 3.67 30.34
CA TYR A 205 -3.00 3.83 29.51
C TYR A 205 -3.47 2.49 28.92
N VAL A 206 -2.56 1.77 28.27
CA VAL A 206 -2.87 0.48 27.65
C VAL A 206 -3.22 -0.56 28.73
N ARG A 207 -2.46 -0.66 29.83
CA ARG A 207 -2.79 -1.58 30.93
C ARG A 207 -4.14 -1.30 31.56
N HIS A 208 -4.52 -0.03 31.73
CA HIS A 208 -5.85 0.30 32.22
C HIS A 208 -6.93 -0.21 31.27
N THR A 209 -6.80 0.01 29.96
CA THR A 209 -7.76 -0.51 28.96
C THR A 209 -7.77 -2.04 28.89
N LEU A 210 -6.60 -2.69 28.87
CA LEU A 210 -6.48 -4.16 28.88
C LEU A 210 -7.04 -4.76 30.19
N SER A 211 -6.95 -4.06 31.32
CA SER A 211 -7.53 -4.51 32.59
C SER A 211 -9.05 -4.45 32.61
N ILE A 212 -9.65 -3.47 31.92
CA ILE A 212 -11.11 -3.37 31.73
C ILE A 212 -11.59 -4.51 30.80
N ALA A 213 -10.82 -4.86 29.78
CA ALA A 213 -11.11 -5.99 28.89
C ALA A 213 -11.05 -7.36 29.60
N LYS A 214 -10.32 -7.47 30.72
CA LYS A 214 -10.28 -8.69 31.56
C LYS A 214 -11.53 -8.91 32.43
N LEU A 215 -12.50 -8.00 32.38
CA LEU A 215 -13.80 -8.11 33.08
C LEU A 215 -14.93 -8.42 32.09
N GLN A 216 -14.76 -9.44 31.25
CA GLN A 216 -15.88 -10.07 30.55
C GLN A 216 -15.69 -11.58 30.61
N SER A 217 -16.49 -12.22 31.47
CA SER A 217 -16.69 -13.66 31.45
C SER A 217 -17.24 -14.06 30.08
N PRO A 218 -16.93 -15.25 29.55
CA PRO A 218 -17.61 -15.76 28.36
C PRO A 218 -19.12 -15.73 28.59
N ILE A 219 -19.84 -15.14 27.64
CA ILE A 219 -21.30 -15.13 27.63
C ILE A 219 -21.76 -16.60 27.66
N PRO A 220 -22.66 -17.01 28.57
CA PRO A 220 -23.18 -18.38 28.57
C PRO A 220 -23.86 -18.65 27.23
N ILE A 221 -23.42 -19.71 26.55
CA ILE A 221 -24.11 -20.22 25.36
C ILE A 221 -25.45 -20.78 25.86
N GLU A 222 -26.53 -20.01 25.69
CA GLU A 222 -27.88 -20.54 25.87
C GLU A 222 -28.12 -21.60 24.80
N ALA A 223 -28.12 -22.86 25.22
CA ALA A 223 -28.57 -23.97 24.41
C ALA A 223 -30.07 -23.81 24.16
N ASN A 224 -30.46 -23.39 22.96
CA ASN A 224 -31.85 -23.57 22.55
C ASN A 224 -32.02 -23.79 21.04
N GLN A 225 -32.72 -24.89 20.76
CA GLN A 225 -33.33 -25.35 19.50
C GLN A 225 -32.34 -25.85 18.43
N GLN A 226 -32.37 -27.16 18.18
CA GLN A 226 -31.63 -27.78 17.09
C GLN A 226 -32.09 -27.19 15.73
N PRO A 227 -31.23 -26.47 15.01
CA PRO A 227 -31.56 -25.98 13.68
C PRO A 227 -31.52 -27.13 12.68
N GLN A 228 -32.38 -27.08 11.68
CA GLN A 228 -32.24 -27.87 10.44
C GLN A 228 -30.81 -27.69 9.88
N PRO A 229 -30.17 -28.72 9.31
CA PRO A 229 -28.82 -28.63 8.80
C PRO A 229 -28.77 -27.59 7.67
N THR A 230 -28.25 -26.41 7.99
CA THR A 230 -28.12 -25.32 7.04
C THR A 230 -26.75 -25.46 6.40
N ILE A 231 -26.72 -25.89 5.14
CA ILE A 231 -25.48 -25.99 4.39
C ILE A 231 -25.05 -24.58 3.96
N TYR A 232 -23.87 -24.15 4.40
CA TYR A 232 -23.25 -22.88 4.05
C TYR A 232 -22.31 -23.02 2.85
N SER A 233 -22.05 -21.92 2.15
CA SER A 233 -21.09 -21.92 1.04
C SER A 233 -20.00 -20.87 1.20
N TYR A 234 -18.77 -21.21 0.79
CA TYR A 234 -17.66 -20.26 0.79
C TYR A 234 -17.06 -20.09 -0.60
N PHE A 235 -16.58 -18.90 -0.90
CA PHE A 235 -15.88 -18.58 -2.13
C PHE A 235 -14.42 -18.22 -1.83
N LEU A 236 -13.51 -18.78 -2.63
CA LEU A 236 -12.09 -18.50 -2.58
C LEU A 236 -11.67 -17.77 -3.86
N GLY A 237 -11.27 -16.51 -3.72
CA GLY A 237 -10.63 -15.74 -4.79
C GLY A 237 -9.14 -16.06 -4.89
N GLY A 238 -8.50 -15.53 -5.94
CA GLY A 238 -7.06 -15.69 -6.14
C GLY A 238 -6.21 -15.01 -5.07
N GLY A 239 -5.10 -15.66 -4.72
CA GLY A 239 -4.10 -15.15 -3.77
C GLY A 239 -4.48 -15.35 -2.29
N ASN A 240 -3.58 -14.94 -1.39
CA ASN A 240 -3.74 -15.08 0.08
C ASN A 240 -4.01 -16.53 0.54
N ASN A 241 -3.26 -17.47 -0.06
CA ASN A 241 -3.25 -18.92 0.20
C ASN A 241 -4.65 -19.56 0.23
N SER A 242 -5.37 -19.54 -0.89
CA SER A 242 -6.70 -20.17 -1.00
C SER A 242 -6.69 -21.67 -0.67
N GLU A 243 -5.62 -22.40 -0.99
CA GLU A 243 -5.55 -23.84 -0.71
C GLU A 243 -5.49 -24.13 0.79
N LEU A 244 -4.75 -23.33 1.56
CA LEU A 244 -4.78 -23.38 3.01
C LEU A 244 -6.20 -23.18 3.55
N ILE A 245 -6.91 -22.16 3.06
CA ILE A 245 -8.27 -21.86 3.54
C ILE A 245 -9.21 -23.01 3.22
N LYS A 246 -9.08 -23.61 2.03
CA LYS A 246 -9.81 -24.84 1.67
C LYS A 246 -9.52 -25.97 2.67
N ARG A 247 -8.24 -26.24 2.97
CA ARG A 247 -7.84 -27.26 3.95
C ARG A 247 -8.39 -27.00 5.36
N VAL A 248 -8.53 -25.74 5.75
CA VAL A 248 -9.17 -25.35 7.03
C VAL A 248 -10.70 -25.57 6.99
N PHE A 249 -11.33 -25.37 5.83
CA PHE A 249 -12.76 -25.68 5.63
C PHE A 249 -13.07 -27.17 5.48
N ASP A 250 -12.11 -28.01 5.09
CA ASP A 250 -12.31 -29.46 4.99
C ASP A 250 -12.74 -30.09 6.34
N TYR A 251 -12.49 -29.41 7.46
CA TYR A 251 -12.92 -29.80 8.81
C TYR A 251 -14.26 -29.16 9.24
N ARG A 252 -14.99 -28.53 8.32
CA ARG A 252 -16.30 -27.91 8.55
C ARG A 252 -17.31 -28.52 7.56
N SER A 253 -17.83 -29.70 7.90
CA SER A 253 -18.68 -30.51 7.00
C SER A 253 -19.94 -29.80 6.50
N ASP A 254 -20.43 -28.81 7.25
CA ASP A 254 -21.61 -28.01 6.88
C ASP A 254 -21.30 -26.93 5.81
N TRP A 255 -20.04 -26.83 5.36
CA TRP A 255 -19.59 -25.87 4.35
C TRP A 255 -19.20 -26.55 3.05
N HIS A 256 -19.52 -25.91 1.92
CA HIS A 256 -19.03 -26.31 0.61
C HIS A 256 -18.45 -25.13 -0.17
N GLN A 257 -17.43 -25.39 -0.98
CA GLN A 257 -16.89 -24.38 -1.86
C GLN A 257 -17.87 -24.09 -3.00
N THR A 258 -18.04 -22.82 -3.35
CA THR A 258 -18.84 -22.38 -4.49
C THR A 258 -18.02 -21.49 -5.41
N THR A 259 -18.30 -21.55 -6.72
CA THR A 259 -17.81 -20.60 -7.72
C THR A 259 -18.75 -19.40 -7.89
N ASN A 260 -19.98 -19.49 -7.37
CA ASN A 260 -20.96 -18.42 -7.44
C ASN A 260 -20.80 -17.45 -6.27
N ILE A 261 -20.05 -16.38 -6.50
CA ILE A 261 -19.78 -15.31 -5.53
C ILE A 261 -21.06 -14.76 -4.90
N ALA A 262 -22.17 -14.67 -5.64
CA ALA A 262 -23.41 -14.08 -5.15
C ALA A 262 -24.15 -14.97 -4.13
N ARG A 263 -23.79 -16.25 -4.04
CA ARG A 263 -24.39 -17.21 -3.09
C ARG A 263 -23.51 -17.49 -1.88
N ALA A 264 -22.25 -17.05 -1.92
CA ALA A 264 -21.30 -17.29 -0.83
C ALA A 264 -21.76 -16.65 0.49
N ASN A 265 -21.69 -17.42 1.56
CA ASN A 265 -21.83 -16.97 2.94
C ASN A 265 -20.51 -16.42 3.49
N PHE A 266 -19.38 -16.98 3.04
CA PHE A 266 -18.06 -16.47 3.37
C PHE A 266 -17.23 -16.25 2.11
N ARG A 267 -16.46 -15.16 2.07
CA ARG A 267 -15.57 -14.84 0.96
C ARG A 267 -14.18 -14.57 1.46
N TRP A 268 -13.24 -15.35 0.94
CA TRP A 268 -11.81 -15.18 1.17
C TRP A 268 -11.11 -14.76 -0.12
N GLN A 269 -10.37 -13.66 -0.10
CA GLN A 269 -9.52 -13.24 -1.22
C GLN A 269 -8.36 -12.37 -0.73
N GLN A 270 -7.40 -12.08 -1.60
CA GLN A 270 -6.20 -11.31 -1.24
C GLN A 270 -6.42 -9.80 -1.06
N SER A 271 -7.40 -9.24 -1.75
CA SER A 271 -7.71 -7.81 -1.70
C SER A 271 -9.20 -7.61 -1.50
N ASN A 272 -9.59 -6.44 -1.03
CA ASN A 272 -10.99 -6.05 -0.96
C ASN A 272 -11.61 -5.66 -2.32
N HIS A 273 -10.89 -5.82 -3.43
CA HIS A 273 -11.38 -5.45 -4.75
C HIS A 273 -12.64 -6.26 -5.12
N GLY A 274 -13.67 -5.56 -5.59
CA GLY A 274 -14.95 -6.16 -5.98
C GLY A 274 -15.89 -6.48 -4.81
N TYR A 275 -15.50 -6.24 -3.55
CA TYR A 275 -16.42 -6.31 -2.43
C TYR A 275 -17.48 -5.21 -2.49
N LYS A 276 -18.72 -5.59 -2.17
CA LYS A 276 -19.88 -4.70 -2.19
C LYS A 276 -20.33 -4.44 -0.75
N TYR A 277 -19.48 -3.82 0.05
CA TYR A 277 -19.69 -3.55 1.48
C TYR A 277 -21.06 -2.94 1.82
N PHE A 278 -21.60 -2.10 0.93
CA PHE A 278 -22.93 -1.50 1.12
C PHE A 278 -24.07 -2.52 1.21
N LYS A 279 -23.91 -3.72 0.64
CA LYS A 279 -24.91 -4.78 0.67
C LYS A 279 -24.95 -5.55 1.99
N LEU A 280 -23.87 -5.54 2.78
CA LEU A 280 -23.76 -6.30 4.02
C LEU A 280 -24.85 -5.94 5.05
N ASN A 281 -25.35 -4.70 4.98
CA ASN A 281 -26.39 -4.20 5.89
C ASN A 281 -27.82 -4.29 5.30
N TRP A 282 -27.99 -4.73 4.05
CA TRP A 282 -29.28 -4.64 3.34
C TRP A 282 -30.13 -5.90 3.42
N HIS A 283 -29.52 -7.09 3.37
CA HIS A 283 -30.26 -8.34 3.31
C HIS A 283 -30.29 -9.03 4.68
N LYS A 284 -31.45 -9.02 5.35
CA LYS A 284 -31.63 -9.75 6.62
C LYS A 284 -31.62 -11.27 6.46
N SER A 285 -31.91 -11.78 5.25
CA SER A 285 -32.07 -13.22 4.98
C SER A 285 -30.80 -13.94 4.51
N HIS A 286 -29.81 -13.23 3.96
CA HIS A 286 -28.53 -13.80 3.51
C HIS A 286 -27.38 -13.05 4.17
N LYS A 287 -26.67 -13.73 5.08
CA LYS A 287 -25.45 -13.20 5.69
C LYS A 287 -24.26 -13.52 4.79
N GLU A 288 -23.48 -12.51 4.42
CA GLU A 288 -22.21 -12.59 3.70
C GLU A 288 -21.12 -12.04 4.62
N LEU A 289 -20.09 -12.84 4.92
CA LEU A 289 -18.92 -12.47 5.71
C LEU A 289 -17.70 -12.29 4.79
N LEU A 290 -16.98 -11.19 4.97
CA LEU A 290 -15.80 -10.82 4.18
C LEU A 290 -14.52 -10.85 5.03
N ASN A 291 -13.39 -11.27 4.44
CA ASN A 291 -12.10 -11.32 5.13
C ASN A 291 -11.30 -9.99 5.11
N HIS A 292 -11.97 -8.87 4.86
CA HIS A 292 -11.38 -7.52 4.93
C HIS A 292 -12.37 -6.48 5.44
N PHE A 293 -11.86 -5.45 6.12
CA PHE A 293 -12.58 -4.21 6.38
C PHE A 293 -12.45 -3.22 5.21
N GLU A 294 -13.51 -2.43 4.96
CA GLU A 294 -13.55 -1.44 3.87
C GLU A 294 -12.45 -0.38 4.00
N PHE A 295 -12.14 0.04 5.23
CA PHE A 295 -11.18 1.11 5.54
C PHE A 295 -9.92 0.59 6.23
N HIS A 296 -9.54 -0.67 5.98
CA HIS A 296 -8.25 -1.20 6.43
C HIS A 296 -7.02 -0.34 6.05
N PRO A 297 -6.99 0.45 4.95
CA PRO A 297 -5.86 1.32 4.65
C PRO A 297 -5.59 2.39 5.71
N GLU A 298 -6.51 2.66 6.64
CA GLU A 298 -6.27 3.57 7.78
C GLU A 298 -5.15 3.08 8.70
N ILE A 299 -4.95 1.75 8.78
CA ILE A 299 -3.85 1.16 9.56
C ILE A 299 -2.78 0.52 8.68
N SER A 300 -3.16 -0.02 7.52
CA SER A 300 -2.22 -0.79 6.69
C SER A 300 -1.42 0.05 5.69
N ASN A 301 -1.83 1.30 5.44
CA ASN A 301 -1.01 2.24 4.65
C ASN A 301 0.01 2.92 5.56
N LYS A 302 1.29 2.90 5.16
CA LYS A 302 2.40 3.42 5.96
C LYS A 302 2.22 4.88 6.40
N LYS A 303 1.69 5.74 5.51
CA LYS A 303 1.40 7.14 5.83
C LYS A 303 0.25 7.25 6.83
N ASN A 304 -0.87 6.56 6.58
CA ASN A 304 -2.04 6.66 7.43
C ASN A 304 -1.76 6.12 8.84
N LEU A 305 -0.98 5.03 8.96
CA LEU A 305 -0.50 4.52 10.24
C LEU A 305 0.26 5.60 11.02
N LEU A 306 1.25 6.25 10.39
CA LEU A 306 2.02 7.34 11.01
C LEU A 306 1.11 8.49 11.44
N VAL A 307 0.19 8.94 10.59
CA VAL A 307 -0.73 10.05 10.87
C VAL A 307 -1.66 9.71 12.04
N ASN A 308 -2.23 8.52 12.05
CA ASN A 308 -3.16 8.07 13.09
C ASN A 308 -2.45 7.88 14.44
N VAL A 309 -1.26 7.26 14.45
CA VAL A 309 -0.42 7.15 15.65
C VAL A 309 0.02 8.51 16.17
N SER A 310 0.45 9.41 15.29
CA SER A 310 0.89 10.76 15.68
C SER A 310 -0.24 11.58 16.31
N ALA A 311 -1.44 11.54 15.73
CA ALA A 311 -2.62 12.23 16.26
C ALA A 311 -3.00 11.71 17.65
N ALA A 312 -2.98 10.40 17.86
CA ALA A 312 -3.23 9.79 19.16
C ALA A 312 -2.15 10.18 20.20
N CYS A 313 -0.88 10.19 19.78
CA CYS A 313 0.23 10.61 20.64
C CYS A 313 0.12 12.08 21.05
N GLU A 314 -0.32 12.97 20.16
CA GLU A 314 -0.54 14.38 20.47
C GLU A 314 -1.60 14.55 21.58
N ILE A 315 -2.74 13.85 21.46
CA ILE A 315 -3.81 13.83 22.48
C ILE A 315 -3.27 13.35 23.83
N LEU A 316 -2.51 12.25 23.82
CA LEU A 316 -1.99 11.62 25.03
C LEU A 316 -0.70 12.25 25.56
N LYS A 317 -0.18 13.29 24.89
CA LYS A 317 1.11 13.94 25.20
C LYS A 317 2.26 12.92 25.25
N LEU A 318 2.26 12.02 24.27
CA LEU A 318 3.31 11.03 24.00
C LEU A 318 4.10 11.47 22.78
N ASN A 319 5.29 10.90 22.62
CA ASN A 319 6.07 11.06 21.41
C ASN A 319 5.80 9.86 20.48
N PRO A 320 5.33 10.08 19.23
CA PRO A 320 5.09 8.98 18.30
C PRO A 320 6.36 8.19 17.97
N PHE A 321 7.54 8.79 18.13
CA PHE A 321 8.82 8.13 17.85
C PHE A 321 9.31 7.19 18.98
N ASP A 322 8.56 7.09 20.07
CA ASP A 322 8.73 6.01 21.05
C ASP A 322 7.96 4.74 20.66
N ILE A 323 7.10 4.83 19.64
CA ILE A 323 6.23 3.76 19.15
C ILE A 323 6.68 3.30 17.76
N MET A 324 7.00 4.24 16.88
CA MET A 324 7.47 4.00 15.52
C MET A 324 8.87 4.61 15.33
N PRO A 325 9.69 4.16 14.37
CA PRO A 325 10.94 4.85 14.06
C PRO A 325 10.68 6.29 13.60
N VAL A 326 11.67 7.18 13.71
CA VAL A 326 11.54 8.56 13.21
C VAL A 326 11.15 8.54 11.74
N THR A 327 9.96 9.06 11.42
CA THR A 327 9.34 8.91 10.10
C THR A 327 8.63 10.19 9.68
N PHE A 328 8.77 10.55 8.40
CA PHE A 328 8.13 11.69 7.76
C PHE A 328 7.29 11.22 6.57
N ALA A 329 6.05 11.70 6.45
CA ALA A 329 5.18 11.40 5.32
C ALA A 329 5.37 12.42 4.19
N ILE A 330 5.81 11.96 3.02
CA ILE A 330 5.96 12.80 1.83
C ILE A 330 4.89 12.38 0.82
N ASP A 331 3.84 13.19 0.67
CA ASP A 331 2.76 12.93 -0.27
C ASP A 331 2.48 14.14 -1.14
N PHE A 332 2.84 14.07 -2.42
CA PHE A 332 2.69 15.17 -3.37
C PHE A 332 1.24 15.48 -3.75
N THR A 333 0.28 14.66 -3.31
CA THR A 333 -1.16 14.94 -3.46
C THR A 333 -1.74 15.66 -2.25
N ASP A 334 -0.98 15.75 -1.15
CA ASP A 334 -1.38 16.38 0.10
C ASP A 334 -0.95 17.85 0.14
N SER A 335 -1.82 18.73 0.64
CA SER A 335 -1.52 20.15 0.79
C SER A 335 -0.43 20.43 1.82
N SER A 336 -0.12 19.47 2.69
CA SER A 336 0.93 19.55 3.71
C SER A 336 2.33 19.13 3.22
N VAL A 337 2.50 18.74 1.95
CA VAL A 337 3.77 18.20 1.43
C VAL A 337 4.96 19.14 1.66
N GLU A 338 4.76 20.44 1.52
CA GLU A 338 5.81 21.44 1.70
C GLU A 338 6.31 21.48 3.16
N CYS A 339 5.37 21.46 4.11
CA CYS A 339 5.68 21.41 5.52
C CYS A 339 6.41 20.11 5.87
N ASN A 340 5.99 18.98 5.31
CA ASN A 340 6.60 17.68 5.63
C ASN A 340 8.01 17.55 5.04
N ILE A 341 8.25 18.03 3.81
CA ILE A 341 9.59 18.10 3.21
C ILE A 341 10.50 19.01 4.03
N SER A 342 10.00 20.18 4.45
CA SER A 342 10.76 21.11 5.29
C SER A 342 11.10 20.48 6.64
N ALA A 343 10.13 19.83 7.28
CA ALA A 343 10.34 19.14 8.56
C ALA A 343 11.36 18.01 8.44
N PHE A 344 11.25 17.18 7.41
CA PHE A 344 12.21 16.12 7.12
C PHE A 344 13.62 16.70 6.90
N TYR A 345 13.77 17.66 5.99
CA TYR A 345 15.07 18.23 5.65
C TYR A 345 15.73 18.93 6.83
N ASN A 346 14.97 19.75 7.57
CA ASN A 346 15.49 20.44 8.75
C ASN A 346 15.95 19.45 9.81
N PHE A 347 15.19 18.37 10.03
CA PHE A 347 15.58 17.30 10.94
C PHE A 347 16.82 16.56 10.43
N TYR A 348 16.87 16.24 9.14
CA TYR A 348 18.01 15.58 8.49
C TYR A 348 19.29 16.40 8.66
N ASN A 349 19.27 17.70 8.36
CA ASN A 349 20.44 18.56 8.48
C ASN A 349 20.86 18.77 9.94
N LYS A 350 19.89 18.97 10.85
CA LYS A 350 20.17 19.18 12.27
C LYS A 350 20.88 17.97 12.93
N ASN A 351 20.57 16.76 12.47
CA ASN A 351 21.12 15.52 13.05
C ASN A 351 22.20 14.86 12.17
N ALA A 352 22.60 15.49 11.07
CA ALA A 352 23.67 14.98 10.22
C ALA A 352 25.02 15.01 10.96
N PRO A 353 25.94 14.08 10.67
CA PRO A 353 27.32 14.18 11.13
C PRO A 353 27.92 15.55 10.77
N GLU A 354 28.84 16.07 11.59
CA GLU A 354 29.40 17.43 11.42
C GLU A 354 29.91 17.68 10.00
N ALA A 355 30.58 16.69 9.39
CA ALA A 355 31.08 16.77 8.02
C ALA A 355 29.99 16.94 6.94
N LYS A 356 28.74 16.55 7.22
CA LYS A 356 27.57 16.66 6.31
C LYS A 356 26.62 17.80 6.72
N GLN A 357 26.83 18.42 7.88
CA GLN A 357 25.91 19.41 8.41
C GLN A 357 26.15 20.79 7.80
N LEU A 358 25.10 21.38 7.21
CA LEU A 358 25.14 22.73 6.68
C LEU A 358 24.81 23.75 7.78
N ASN A 359 25.47 24.91 7.72
CA ASN A 359 25.09 26.06 8.54
C ASN A 359 23.66 26.53 8.18
N LYS A 360 23.07 27.38 9.04
CA LYS A 360 21.68 27.80 8.91
C LYS A 360 21.34 28.43 7.55
N GLN A 361 22.24 29.25 6.99
CA GLN A 361 21.99 29.94 5.73
C GLN A 361 22.05 28.98 4.55
N ASP A 362 23.09 28.14 4.50
CA ASP A 362 23.27 27.16 3.42
C ASP A 362 22.20 26.07 3.46
N ALA A 363 21.81 25.65 4.66
CA ALA A 363 20.69 24.74 4.84
C ALA A 363 19.39 25.32 4.25
N GLN A 364 19.09 26.59 4.50
CA GLN A 364 17.91 27.25 3.96
C GLN A 364 17.98 27.39 2.43
N ASN A 365 19.14 27.72 1.87
CA ASN A 365 19.36 27.81 0.44
C ASN A 365 19.11 26.45 -0.24
N LYS A 366 19.68 25.37 0.32
CA LYS A 366 19.49 24.00 -0.17
C LYS A 366 18.04 23.54 -0.04
N LEU A 367 17.34 23.87 1.04
CA LEU A 367 15.91 23.58 1.18
C LEU A 367 15.08 24.27 0.07
N ASN A 368 15.38 25.53 -0.25
CA ASN A 368 14.71 26.25 -1.33
C ASN A 368 14.99 25.61 -2.70
N GLU A 369 16.22 25.14 -2.94
CA GLU A 369 16.58 24.36 -4.13
C GLU A 369 15.77 23.07 -4.24
N ILE A 370 15.68 22.30 -3.15
CA ILE A 370 14.90 21.06 -3.07
C ILE A 370 13.43 21.32 -3.40
N LYS A 371 12.82 22.33 -2.77
CA LYS A 371 11.41 22.70 -3.04
C LYS A 371 11.20 23.05 -4.52
N LYS A 372 12.15 23.76 -5.13
CA LYS A 372 12.11 24.10 -6.56
C LYS A 372 12.23 22.86 -7.45
N LYS A 373 13.19 21.97 -7.17
CA LYS A 373 13.38 20.69 -7.89
C LYS A 373 12.12 19.83 -7.84
N LEU A 374 11.52 19.71 -6.66
CA LEU A 374 10.29 18.95 -6.42
C LEU A 374 9.00 19.66 -6.89
N ARG A 375 9.10 20.91 -7.39
CA ARG A 375 7.96 21.73 -7.84
C ARG A 375 6.89 21.93 -6.75
N ILE A 376 7.31 22.11 -5.51
CA ILE A 376 6.43 22.28 -4.35
C ILE A 376 6.05 23.75 -4.20
N ALA A 377 4.73 24.02 -4.07
CA ALA A 377 4.23 25.36 -3.77
C ALA A 377 4.45 25.71 -2.28
N PRO A 378 4.72 26.99 -1.95
CA PRO A 378 4.84 27.42 -0.56
C PRO A 378 3.56 27.12 0.24
N SER A 379 3.71 26.66 1.49
CA SER A 379 2.59 26.43 2.40
C SER A 379 2.81 27.20 3.71
N LYS A 380 1.76 27.29 4.54
CA LYS A 380 1.89 27.89 5.88
C LYS A 380 2.68 26.94 6.77
N GLU A 381 3.71 27.46 7.42
CA GLU A 381 4.50 26.70 8.39
C GLU A 381 3.59 26.09 9.47
N LYS A 382 3.75 24.80 9.73
CA LYS A 382 3.27 24.18 10.97
C LYS A 382 4.44 24.04 11.94
N LYS A 383 4.12 24.11 13.23
CA LYS A 383 5.08 23.90 14.30
C LYS A 383 5.70 22.50 14.19
N GLN A 384 7.02 22.43 14.13
CA GLN A 384 7.76 21.18 14.09
C GLN A 384 7.76 20.53 15.48
N LEU A 385 7.59 19.21 15.56
CA LEU A 385 7.84 18.48 16.80
C LEU A 385 9.34 18.53 17.09
N GLU A 386 9.71 19.03 18.27
CA GLU A 386 11.05 18.88 18.80
C GLU A 386 11.19 17.48 19.39
N PHE A 387 12.12 16.70 18.85
CA PHE A 387 12.46 15.38 19.35
C PHE A 387 13.98 15.18 19.27
N GLN A 388 14.52 14.51 20.29
CA GLN A 388 15.91 14.10 20.33
C GLN A 388 16.03 12.66 19.84
N MET A 389 16.78 12.46 18.76
CA MET A 389 17.07 11.14 18.22
C MET A 389 17.81 10.28 19.25
N ARG A 390 17.41 9.01 19.40
CA ARG A 390 18.11 8.05 20.27
C ARG A 390 19.43 7.61 19.62
N ASP A 391 20.42 7.26 20.44
CA ASP A 391 21.76 6.86 19.98
C ASP A 391 21.79 5.58 19.14
N THR A 392 20.72 4.77 19.17
CA THR A 392 20.60 3.56 18.34
C THR A 392 20.26 3.88 16.88
N PHE A 393 19.80 5.10 16.60
CA PHE A 393 19.64 5.61 15.24
C PHE A 393 20.91 6.24 14.69
N THR A 394 21.89 6.58 15.55
CA THR A 394 23.15 7.18 15.11
C THR A 394 24.19 6.10 14.84
N GLY A 395 24.86 6.22 13.71
CA GLY A 395 25.94 5.34 13.27
C GLY A 395 26.86 6.06 12.28
N PRO A 396 27.95 5.41 11.86
CA PRO A 396 28.98 6.05 11.02
C PRO A 396 28.45 6.42 9.63
N ASP A 397 27.40 5.75 9.17
CA ASP A 397 26.94 5.80 7.79
C ASP A 397 25.71 6.71 7.59
N TYR A 398 25.05 7.13 8.67
CA TYR A 398 23.89 8.04 8.67
C TYR A 398 22.78 7.60 7.70
N LEU A 399 22.34 6.36 7.87
CA LEU A 399 21.41 5.68 6.95
C LEU A 399 19.95 6.13 7.13
N TRP A 400 19.22 6.18 6.02
CA TRP A 400 17.78 6.46 5.94
C TRP A 400 17.08 5.49 4.99
N LEU A 401 15.76 5.42 5.08
CA LEU A 401 14.90 4.58 4.26
C LEU A 401 13.87 5.43 3.53
N LEU A 402 13.73 5.24 2.22
CA LEU A 402 12.58 5.69 1.44
C LEU A 402 11.66 4.49 1.19
N LYS A 403 10.37 4.60 1.53
CA LYS A 403 9.38 3.53 1.31
C LYS A 403 8.11 4.09 0.67
N PRO A 404 7.71 3.62 -0.53
CA PRO A 404 6.41 3.91 -1.10
C PRO A 404 5.27 3.41 -0.20
N THR A 405 4.23 4.21 0.00
CA THR A 405 3.20 3.92 1.03
C THR A 405 2.28 2.75 0.68
N GLY A 406 2.08 2.49 -0.61
CA GLY A 406 1.15 1.48 -1.13
C GLY A 406 1.82 0.21 -1.65
N LEU A 407 3.15 0.10 -1.55
CA LEU A 407 3.89 -1.09 -1.96
C LEU A 407 4.23 -1.97 -0.74
N ASN A 408 4.30 -3.28 -0.99
CA ASN A 408 4.56 -4.34 0.00
C ASN A 408 5.71 -5.23 -0.50
N ARG A 409 6.09 -6.26 0.29
CA ARG A 409 7.14 -7.24 -0.05
C ARG A 409 8.53 -6.63 -0.29
N GLY A 410 8.82 -5.50 0.38
CA GLY A 410 10.08 -4.79 0.23
C GLY A 410 10.25 -4.04 -1.09
N ARG A 411 9.21 -3.98 -1.95
CA ARG A 411 9.29 -3.29 -3.25
C ARG A 411 9.45 -1.79 -3.10
N GLY A 412 10.37 -1.24 -3.87
CA GLY A 412 10.70 0.18 -3.91
C GLY A 412 11.29 0.74 -2.62
N ILE A 413 11.79 -0.12 -1.72
CA ILE A 413 12.52 0.35 -0.54
C ILE A 413 13.94 0.70 -0.95
N HIS A 414 14.34 1.93 -0.67
CA HIS A 414 15.71 2.40 -0.88
C HIS A 414 16.35 2.72 0.46
N VAL A 415 17.57 2.23 0.66
CA VAL A 415 18.44 2.71 1.74
C VAL A 415 19.29 3.84 1.15
N PHE A 416 19.40 4.98 1.84
CA PHE A 416 20.16 6.12 1.33
C PHE A 416 20.93 6.84 2.44
N GLN A 417 21.98 7.54 2.03
CA GLN A 417 22.90 8.30 2.89
C GLN A 417 22.96 9.80 2.56
N ASP A 418 22.47 10.17 1.38
CA ASP A 418 22.56 11.51 0.82
C ASP A 418 21.16 12.05 0.53
N ILE A 419 20.96 13.32 0.89
CA ILE A 419 19.71 14.03 0.64
C ILE A 419 19.42 14.14 -0.85
N ASP A 420 20.42 14.40 -1.70
CA ASP A 420 20.20 14.57 -3.14
C ASP A 420 19.72 13.26 -3.79
N ASN A 421 20.25 12.11 -3.36
CA ASN A 421 19.79 10.81 -3.87
C ASN A 421 18.32 10.55 -3.57
N VAL A 422 17.83 10.87 -2.36
CA VAL A 422 16.40 10.69 -2.06
C VAL A 422 15.52 11.67 -2.82
N ILE A 423 15.99 12.90 -3.06
CA ILE A 423 15.26 13.87 -3.89
C ILE A 423 15.13 13.38 -5.34
N ASP A 424 16.22 12.86 -5.91
CA ASP A 424 16.20 12.30 -7.27
C ASP A 424 15.28 11.07 -7.35
N LEU A 425 15.32 10.15 -6.37
CA LEU A 425 14.39 9.03 -6.29
C LEU A 425 12.93 9.49 -6.22
N LEU A 426 12.61 10.49 -5.40
CA LEU A 426 11.25 11.05 -5.32
C LEU A 426 10.77 11.59 -6.67
N ILE A 427 11.67 12.22 -7.44
CA ILE A 427 11.40 12.70 -8.80
C ILE A 427 11.17 11.51 -9.75
N ASP A 428 12.05 10.52 -9.72
CA ASP A 428 11.96 9.34 -10.59
C ASP A 428 10.64 8.62 -10.42
N TYR A 429 10.16 8.40 -9.19
CA TYR A 429 8.86 7.78 -8.97
C TYR A 429 7.68 8.62 -9.47
N GLN A 430 7.79 9.95 -9.52
CA GLN A 430 6.75 10.80 -10.12
C GLN A 430 6.68 10.66 -11.63
N TYR A 431 7.81 10.40 -12.30
CA TYR A 431 7.90 10.25 -13.75
C TYR A 431 7.80 8.79 -14.21
N GLY A 432 8.09 7.84 -13.31
CA GLY A 432 8.11 6.41 -13.53
C GLY A 432 9.48 5.83 -13.19
N TYR A 433 9.58 5.18 -12.02
CA TYR A 433 10.78 4.48 -11.58
C TYR A 433 10.80 3.05 -12.11
N HIS A 434 11.92 2.61 -12.67
CA HIS A 434 12.07 1.26 -13.18
C HIS A 434 12.74 0.35 -12.16
N GLU A 435 11.94 -0.50 -11.52
CA GLU A 435 12.43 -1.52 -10.58
C GLU A 435 12.73 -2.83 -11.33
N LYS A 436 13.87 -3.46 -11.02
CA LYS A 436 14.20 -4.81 -11.51
C LYS A 436 13.95 -5.82 -10.39
N GLN A 437 13.30 -6.93 -10.69
CA GLN A 437 13.05 -8.02 -9.76
C GLN A 437 13.44 -9.35 -10.37
N LEU A 438 14.01 -10.23 -9.54
CA LEU A 438 14.15 -11.64 -9.87
C LEU A 438 12.83 -12.32 -9.57
N GLU A 439 12.27 -12.98 -10.58
CA GLU A 439 11.06 -13.79 -10.44
C GLU A 439 11.36 -15.23 -10.72
N THR A 440 10.82 -16.09 -9.87
CA THR A 440 10.88 -17.53 -10.03
C THR A 440 9.61 -18.04 -10.71
N TYR A 441 9.76 -18.88 -11.72
CA TYR A 441 8.63 -19.51 -12.41
C TYR A 441 8.93 -20.98 -12.66
N LYS A 442 7.87 -21.79 -12.82
CA LYS A 442 8.01 -23.18 -13.27
C LYS A 442 7.89 -23.22 -14.79
N ASP A 443 8.81 -23.88 -15.45
CA ASP A 443 8.71 -24.15 -16.88
C ASP A 443 7.69 -25.27 -17.19
N GLU A 444 7.51 -25.59 -18.47
CA GLU A 444 6.58 -26.62 -18.93
C GLU A 444 6.88 -28.01 -18.35
N ASN A 445 8.12 -28.25 -17.92
CA ASN A 445 8.56 -29.50 -17.30
C ASN A 445 8.48 -29.45 -15.76
N GLY A 446 7.95 -28.37 -15.19
CA GLY A 446 7.86 -28.16 -13.75
C GLY A 446 9.18 -27.79 -13.07
N GLN A 447 10.25 -27.54 -13.83
CA GLN A 447 11.53 -27.11 -13.27
C GLN A 447 11.49 -25.62 -12.93
N THR A 448 12.17 -25.27 -11.84
CA THR A 448 12.18 -23.90 -11.30
C THR A 448 13.25 -23.07 -12.01
N GLN A 449 12.83 -22.02 -12.70
CA GLN A 449 13.67 -21.08 -13.44
C GLN A 449 13.58 -19.68 -12.84
N GLN A 450 14.60 -18.86 -13.05
CA GLN A 450 14.60 -17.45 -12.62
C GLN A 450 14.72 -16.52 -13.83
N LYS A 451 13.98 -15.40 -13.81
CA LYS A 451 14.08 -14.33 -14.81
C LYS A 451 14.10 -12.97 -14.14
N VAL A 452 14.82 -12.02 -14.73
CA VAL A 452 14.75 -10.61 -14.31
C VAL A 452 13.58 -9.94 -15.04
N VAL A 453 12.63 -9.42 -14.26
CA VAL A 453 11.47 -8.66 -14.75
C VAL A 453 11.61 -7.20 -14.35
N GLN A 454 11.29 -6.29 -15.27
CA GLN A 454 11.33 -4.85 -15.03
C GLN A 454 9.92 -4.30 -14.87
N TYR A 455 9.69 -3.63 -13.74
CA TYR A 455 8.43 -3.01 -13.36
C TYR A 455 8.53 -1.48 -13.44
N LEU A 456 7.55 -0.84 -14.06
CA LEU A 456 7.40 0.61 -14.01
C LEU A 456 6.53 0.98 -12.81
N LEU A 457 7.16 1.53 -11.78
CA LEU A 457 6.51 1.98 -10.55
C LEU A 457 6.25 3.49 -10.63
N LYS A 458 5.01 3.89 -10.37
CA LYS A 458 4.64 5.30 -10.26
C LYS A 458 3.85 5.55 -8.99
N THR A 459 4.36 6.41 -8.12
CA THR A 459 3.70 6.80 -6.88
C THR A 459 4.07 8.22 -6.51
N SER A 460 3.16 8.89 -5.81
CA SER A 460 3.34 10.25 -5.28
C SER A 460 3.34 10.27 -3.76
N SER A 461 3.32 9.11 -3.09
CA SER A 461 3.18 9.01 -1.64
C SER A 461 4.20 8.04 -1.05
N PHE A 462 4.96 8.53 -0.07
CA PHE A 462 6.12 7.90 0.54
C PHE A 462 6.15 8.16 2.05
N VAL A 463 6.88 7.29 2.75
CA VAL A 463 7.45 7.63 4.04
C VAL A 463 8.98 7.63 3.94
N VAL A 464 9.59 8.65 4.53
CA VAL A 464 11.04 8.74 4.73
C VAL A 464 11.31 8.47 6.20
N GLN A 465 12.09 7.43 6.49
CA GLN A 465 12.25 6.89 7.84
C GLN A 465 13.73 6.82 8.20
N LYS A 466 14.12 7.27 9.39
CA LYS A 466 15.50 7.09 9.88
C LYS A 466 15.77 5.61 10.07
N TYR A 467 16.89 5.14 9.52
CA TYR A 467 17.35 3.78 9.71
C TYR A 467 17.90 3.59 11.13
N ILE A 468 17.53 2.49 11.80
CA ILE A 468 18.09 2.09 13.10
C ILE A 468 19.43 1.38 12.82
N GLU A 469 20.54 2.10 12.99
CA GLU A 469 21.89 1.64 12.63
C GLU A 469 22.52 0.70 13.67
N LYS A 470 21.97 0.65 14.89
CA LYS A 470 22.36 -0.31 15.93
C LYS A 470 21.20 -1.23 16.27
N PRO A 471 20.84 -2.15 15.36
CA PRO A 471 19.76 -3.09 15.59
C PRO A 471 20.16 -4.16 16.62
N LEU A 472 19.19 -4.79 17.26
CA LEU A 472 19.46 -6.05 17.94
C LEU A 472 19.81 -7.12 16.89
N LEU A 473 20.83 -7.93 17.17
CA LEU A 473 21.32 -8.96 16.26
C LEU A 473 21.21 -10.35 16.89
N ILE A 474 20.95 -11.35 16.05
CA ILE A 474 21.08 -12.78 16.39
C ILE A 474 22.13 -13.36 15.46
N LYS A 475 23.19 -13.94 16.01
CA LYS A 475 24.34 -14.45 15.24
C LYS A 475 24.86 -13.41 14.23
N ASN A 476 25.03 -12.17 14.67
CA ASN A 476 25.44 -11.01 13.85
C ASN A 476 24.52 -10.64 12.68
N ARG A 477 23.30 -11.20 12.58
CA ARG A 477 22.36 -10.91 11.49
C ARG A 477 21.17 -10.11 11.98
N LYS A 478 20.72 -9.19 11.13
CA LYS A 478 19.54 -8.35 11.35
C LYS A 478 18.28 -9.22 11.30
N PHE A 479 17.27 -8.86 12.09
CA PHE A 479 15.97 -9.51 12.04
C PHE A 479 14.83 -8.52 12.30
N ASP A 480 13.63 -8.92 11.91
CA ASP A 480 12.40 -8.29 12.35
C ASP A 480 11.44 -9.35 12.93
N ILE A 481 10.39 -8.91 13.61
CA ILE A 481 9.41 -9.78 14.25
C ILE A 481 8.04 -9.61 13.60
N ARG A 482 7.45 -10.71 13.14
CA ARG A 482 6.06 -10.78 12.70
C ARG A 482 5.19 -11.33 13.81
N VAL A 483 4.11 -10.61 14.13
CA VAL A 483 3.00 -11.10 14.95
C VAL A 483 1.68 -10.90 14.23
N TRP A 484 0.65 -11.63 14.66
CA TRP A 484 -0.68 -11.53 14.05
C TRP A 484 -1.70 -10.93 15.02
N VAL A 485 -2.54 -10.07 14.47
CA VAL A 485 -3.64 -9.40 15.17
C VAL A 485 -4.92 -9.66 14.40
N PHE A 486 -5.96 -10.08 15.10
CA PHE A 486 -7.25 -10.39 14.51
C PHE A 486 -8.31 -9.40 14.97
N LEU A 487 -9.08 -8.87 14.02
CA LEU A 487 -10.25 -8.05 14.28
C LEU A 487 -11.50 -8.80 13.80
N ASN A 488 -12.40 -9.12 14.72
CA ASN A 488 -13.65 -9.82 14.42
C ASN A 488 -14.76 -8.85 13.98
N THR A 489 -15.97 -9.39 13.71
CA THR A 489 -17.12 -8.59 13.26
C THR A 489 -17.63 -7.59 14.31
N ASP A 490 -17.37 -7.83 15.59
CA ASP A 490 -17.79 -6.98 16.70
C ASP A 490 -16.72 -5.95 17.07
N LEU A 491 -15.67 -5.84 16.26
CA LEU A 491 -14.50 -5.00 16.50
C LEU A 491 -13.75 -5.37 17.80
N THR A 492 -13.85 -6.62 18.24
CA THR A 492 -12.98 -7.20 19.26
C THR A 492 -11.62 -7.53 18.65
N CYS A 493 -10.58 -7.04 19.29
CA CYS A 493 -9.20 -7.18 18.85
C CYS A 493 -8.51 -8.30 19.62
N TYR A 494 -7.81 -9.19 18.91
CA TYR A 494 -7.11 -10.34 19.47
C TYR A 494 -5.65 -10.37 19.00
N PHE A 495 -4.77 -10.91 19.84
CA PHE A 495 -3.36 -11.14 19.55
C PHE A 495 -3.09 -12.64 19.49
N PHE A 496 -2.49 -13.13 18.41
CA PHE A 496 -2.11 -14.54 18.34
C PHE A 496 -0.93 -14.80 19.29
N LYS A 497 -1.03 -15.81 20.15
CA LYS A 497 -0.02 -16.08 21.20
C LYS A 497 1.41 -16.29 20.66
N GLU A 498 1.51 -16.69 19.40
CA GLU A 498 2.78 -16.92 18.71
C GLU A 498 3.03 -15.90 17.59
N GLY A 499 4.31 -15.79 17.25
CA GLY A 499 4.79 -15.05 16.10
C GLY A 499 6.05 -15.73 15.57
N TYR A 500 6.76 -15.05 14.69
CA TYR A 500 8.03 -15.57 14.18
C TYR A 500 9.00 -14.45 13.84
N ILE A 501 10.27 -14.79 13.89
CA ILE A 501 11.38 -13.91 13.56
C ILE A 501 11.75 -14.12 12.11
N ARG A 502 12.01 -13.04 11.37
CA ARG A 502 12.48 -13.08 9.99
C ARG A 502 13.93 -12.61 9.95
N MET A 503 14.83 -13.54 9.65
CA MET A 503 16.27 -13.32 9.66
C MET A 503 16.77 -12.83 8.29
N ALA A 504 17.70 -11.88 8.31
CA ALA A 504 18.55 -11.60 7.16
C ALA A 504 19.46 -12.80 6.87
N SER A 505 19.81 -13.05 5.61
CA SER A 505 20.74 -14.13 5.23
C SER A 505 22.21 -13.74 5.45
N GLU A 506 22.49 -12.43 5.47
CA GLU A 506 23.84 -11.87 5.56
C GLU A 506 24.10 -11.20 6.91
N GLU A 507 25.37 -11.19 7.33
CA GLU A 507 25.82 -10.47 8.53
C GLU A 507 25.59 -8.96 8.40
N TYR A 508 25.23 -8.34 9.52
CA TYR A 508 24.88 -6.94 9.57
C TYR A 508 26.12 -6.04 9.50
N ARG A 509 26.10 -5.13 8.53
CA ARG A 509 27.07 -4.04 8.36
C ARG A 509 26.39 -2.89 7.65
N THR A 510 26.81 -1.65 7.94
CA THR A 510 26.18 -0.42 7.41
C THR A 510 26.89 0.14 6.18
N ASN A 511 28.11 -0.30 5.90
CA ASN A 511 28.95 0.16 4.80
C ASN A 511 28.69 -0.56 3.46
N ASP A 512 27.72 -1.48 3.40
CA ASP A 512 27.32 -2.25 2.20
C ASP A 512 25.83 -2.01 1.89
N VAL A 513 25.50 -0.74 1.62
CA VAL A 513 24.12 -0.22 1.51
C VAL A 513 23.31 -0.88 0.39
N GLU A 514 23.98 -1.29 -0.69
CA GLU A 514 23.35 -1.92 -1.86
C GLU A 514 22.97 -3.38 -1.63
N ASN A 515 23.56 -4.04 -0.63
CA ASN A 515 23.26 -5.42 -0.33
C ASN A 515 21.95 -5.55 0.46
N ILE A 516 20.87 -5.68 -0.30
CA ILE A 516 19.50 -5.82 0.23
C ILE A 516 19.34 -7.02 1.17
N TYR A 517 20.18 -8.05 1.06
CA TYR A 517 20.10 -9.24 1.91
C TYR A 517 20.57 -8.98 3.35
N ILE A 518 21.32 -7.89 3.58
CA ILE A 518 21.68 -7.38 4.91
C ILE A 518 20.54 -6.55 5.50
N HIS A 519 19.95 -5.69 4.68
CA HIS A 519 19.13 -4.59 5.17
C HIS A 519 17.63 -4.88 5.18
N LEU A 520 17.13 -5.78 4.34
CA LEU A 520 15.70 -6.09 4.18
C LEU A 520 15.42 -7.54 4.55
N THR A 521 14.71 -7.76 5.65
CA THR A 521 14.45 -9.09 6.24
C THR A 521 13.20 -9.78 5.66
N ASN A 522 12.53 -9.17 4.68
CA ASN A 522 11.33 -9.75 4.06
C ASN A 522 11.64 -11.08 3.38
N ASN A 523 10.87 -12.14 3.68
CA ASN A 523 11.07 -13.47 3.07
C ASN A 523 11.03 -13.44 1.53
N ALA A 524 10.17 -12.60 0.95
CA ALA A 524 10.07 -12.40 -0.50
C ALA A 524 11.36 -11.88 -1.16
N ILE A 525 12.27 -11.29 -0.38
CA ILE A 525 13.61 -10.89 -0.81
C ILE A 525 14.60 -11.99 -0.42
N GLN A 526 14.59 -12.40 0.85
CA GLN A 526 15.58 -13.31 1.43
C GLN A 526 15.62 -14.67 0.73
N GLN A 527 14.49 -15.18 0.24
CA GLN A 527 14.42 -16.46 -0.50
C GLN A 527 15.26 -16.50 -1.78
N HIS A 528 15.70 -15.34 -2.29
CA HIS A 528 16.55 -15.21 -3.47
C HIS A 528 18.05 -15.10 -3.12
N SER A 529 18.41 -15.09 -1.84
CA SER A 529 19.81 -15.17 -1.40
C SER A 529 20.31 -16.60 -1.52
N ASP A 530 21.54 -16.79 -2.00
CA ASP A 530 22.21 -18.10 -2.00
C ASP A 530 22.41 -18.65 -0.57
N LYS A 531 22.35 -17.78 0.45
CA LYS A 531 22.47 -18.13 1.88
C LYS A 531 21.14 -18.38 2.58
N TYR A 532 20.03 -18.31 1.86
CA TYR A 532 18.71 -18.55 2.43
C TYR A 532 18.59 -19.97 2.99
N GLY A 533 18.08 -20.09 4.21
CA GLY A 533 17.85 -21.37 4.86
C GLY A 533 19.10 -22.08 5.40
N GLN A 534 20.32 -21.53 5.18
CA GLN A 534 21.56 -22.23 5.53
C GLN A 534 21.82 -22.30 7.05
N GLN A 535 21.43 -21.26 7.81
CA GLN A 535 21.64 -21.22 9.27
C GLN A 535 20.42 -21.69 10.07
N GLU A 536 19.23 -21.38 9.58
CA GLU A 536 17.95 -21.85 10.12
C GLU A 536 16.96 -22.01 8.96
N LEU A 537 16.06 -22.98 9.08
CA LEU A 537 15.12 -23.31 8.01
C LEU A 537 14.26 -22.10 7.66
N GLY A 538 14.29 -21.71 6.38
CA GLY A 538 13.52 -20.58 5.86
C GLY A 538 13.90 -19.22 6.43
N ASN A 539 15.08 -19.07 7.05
CA ASN A 539 15.50 -17.86 7.78
C ASN A 539 14.49 -17.44 8.87
N GLN A 540 13.88 -18.41 9.55
CA GLN A 540 12.84 -18.16 10.52
C GLN A 540 13.14 -18.81 11.86
N LEU A 541 12.85 -18.10 12.94
CA LEU A 541 12.96 -18.59 14.31
C LEU A 541 11.63 -18.43 15.05
N SER A 542 11.32 -19.36 15.94
CA SER A 542 10.18 -19.27 16.86
C SER A 542 10.46 -18.35 18.03
N PHE A 543 9.41 -17.96 18.76
CA PHE A 543 9.56 -17.22 20.01
C PHE A 543 10.32 -18.00 21.08
N ASP A 544 10.17 -19.32 21.15
CA ASP A 544 10.94 -20.15 22.10
C ASP A 544 12.43 -20.10 21.79
N GLN A 545 12.83 -20.27 20.53
CA GLN A 545 14.24 -20.21 20.13
C GLN A 545 14.88 -18.86 20.48
N VAL A 546 14.13 -17.76 20.32
CA VAL A 546 14.64 -16.42 20.65
C VAL A 546 14.59 -16.12 22.13
N SER A 547 13.58 -16.62 22.84
CA SER A 547 13.52 -16.57 24.30
C SER A 547 14.72 -17.28 24.91
N ASP A 548 15.06 -18.48 24.42
CA ASP A 548 16.24 -19.22 24.84
C ASP A 548 17.55 -18.50 24.51
N TYR A 549 17.63 -17.90 23.31
CA TYR A 549 18.82 -17.16 22.87
C TYR A 549 19.10 -15.93 23.75
N PHE A 550 18.06 -15.21 24.17
CA PHE A 550 18.18 -14.00 24.98
C PHE A 550 17.87 -14.18 26.48
N LYS A 551 17.69 -15.41 26.96
CA LYS A 551 17.24 -15.71 28.34
C LYS A 551 18.06 -15.04 29.44
N SER A 552 19.36 -14.84 29.22
CA SER A 552 20.25 -14.20 30.20
C SER A 552 20.21 -12.66 30.15
N LYS A 553 19.59 -12.08 29.12
CA LYS A 553 19.52 -10.64 28.88
C LYS A 553 18.13 -10.08 29.14
N ILE A 554 17.09 -10.79 28.72
CA ILE A 554 15.70 -10.35 28.86
C ILE A 554 14.72 -11.53 28.83
N ASP A 555 13.61 -11.40 29.55
CA ASP A 555 12.45 -12.28 29.35
C ASP A 555 11.71 -11.85 28.07
N PHE A 556 12.01 -12.52 26.96
CA PHE A 556 11.45 -12.18 25.67
C PHE A 556 9.92 -12.30 25.64
N ARG A 557 9.35 -13.38 26.18
CA ARG A 557 7.90 -13.57 26.20
C ARG A 557 7.21 -12.59 27.15
N GLY A 558 7.65 -12.51 28.41
CA GLY A 558 6.99 -11.68 29.42
C GLY A 558 7.21 -10.18 29.27
N GLN A 559 8.26 -9.74 28.57
CA GLN A 559 8.54 -8.31 28.38
C GLN A 559 8.37 -7.85 26.92
N ILE A 560 9.03 -8.52 25.97
CA ILE A 560 9.04 -8.08 24.58
C ILE A 560 7.71 -8.39 23.89
N VAL A 561 7.20 -9.63 23.99
CA VAL A 561 5.92 -10.02 23.38
C VAL A 561 4.75 -9.27 24.02
N GLU A 562 4.72 -9.11 25.35
CA GLU A 562 3.70 -8.31 26.02
C GLU A 562 3.70 -6.85 25.56
N LYS A 563 4.88 -6.23 25.39
CA LYS A 563 4.99 -4.86 24.86
C LYS A 563 4.58 -4.76 23.38
N MET A 564 4.89 -5.76 22.54
CA MET A 564 4.38 -5.83 21.17
C MET A 564 2.85 -5.89 21.15
N LYS A 565 2.24 -6.69 22.04
CA LYS A 565 0.78 -6.77 22.21
C LYS A 565 0.17 -5.43 22.63
N GLU A 566 0.76 -4.76 23.62
CA GLU A 566 0.33 -3.43 24.05
C GLU A 566 0.38 -2.40 22.90
N MET A 567 1.50 -2.38 22.14
CA MET A 567 1.69 -1.48 21.01
C MET A 567 0.75 -1.79 19.83
N ALA A 568 0.51 -3.07 19.54
CA ALA A 568 -0.40 -3.50 18.51
C ALA A 568 -1.85 -3.08 18.82
N TYR A 569 -2.29 -3.29 20.07
CA TYR A 569 -3.61 -2.83 20.50
C TYR A 569 -3.73 -1.31 20.46
N PHE A 570 -2.71 -0.58 20.90
CA PHE A 570 -2.66 0.88 20.79
C PHE A 570 -2.85 1.34 19.35
N ALA A 571 -2.08 0.78 18.40
CA ALA A 571 -2.18 1.12 16.98
C ALA A 571 -3.60 0.85 16.43
N MET A 572 -4.21 -0.28 16.78
CA MET A 572 -5.59 -0.60 16.38
C MET A 572 -6.62 0.41 16.94
N ARG A 573 -6.44 0.88 18.18
CA ARG A 573 -7.31 1.89 18.78
C ARG A 573 -7.22 3.26 18.10
N THR A 574 -6.08 3.60 17.49
CA THR A 574 -5.93 4.85 16.73
C THR A 574 -6.87 4.93 15.51
N VAL A 575 -7.38 3.78 15.06
CA VAL A 575 -8.30 3.67 13.91
C VAL A 575 -9.70 3.18 14.28
N ALA A 576 -10.06 3.11 15.57
CA ALA A 576 -11.32 2.56 16.04
C ALA A 576 -12.55 3.13 15.31
N THR A 577 -12.56 4.45 15.06
CA THR A 577 -13.65 5.15 14.36
C THR A 577 -13.55 5.15 12.85
N LYS A 578 -12.39 4.76 12.31
CA LYS A 578 -12.05 4.90 10.89
C LYS A 578 -12.16 3.57 10.17
N ILE A 579 -11.64 2.50 10.77
CA ILE A 579 -11.55 1.16 10.19
C ILE A 579 -12.92 0.60 9.78
N ASN A 580 -13.97 0.96 10.54
CA ASN A 580 -15.36 0.61 10.25
C ASN A 580 -16.31 1.80 10.38
N LYS A 581 -15.93 2.97 9.84
CA LYS A 581 -16.70 4.23 9.99
C LYS A 581 -18.16 4.18 9.50
N LEU A 582 -18.50 3.20 8.65
CA LEU A 582 -19.85 3.00 8.11
C LEU A 582 -20.62 1.88 8.83
N ASN A 583 -20.11 1.38 9.96
CA ASN A 583 -20.72 0.33 10.78
C ASN A 583 -21.16 -0.87 9.92
N ARG A 584 -20.24 -1.39 9.10
CA ARG A 584 -20.43 -2.62 8.36
C ARG A 584 -20.46 -3.78 9.34
N LYS A 585 -21.45 -4.66 9.20
CA LYS A 585 -21.45 -5.96 9.87
C LYS A 585 -20.79 -7.00 8.97
N PHE A 586 -20.37 -8.12 9.55
CA PHE A 586 -19.83 -9.27 8.82
C PHE A 586 -18.54 -8.96 8.06
N CYS A 587 -17.63 -8.25 8.70
CA CYS A 587 -16.24 -8.15 8.27
C CYS A 587 -15.36 -8.78 9.34
N MET A 588 -14.30 -9.44 8.91
CA MET A 588 -13.22 -9.90 9.79
C MET A 588 -11.90 -9.66 9.08
N GLU A 589 -10.81 -9.47 9.79
CA GLU A 589 -9.51 -9.31 9.15
C GLU A 589 -8.37 -9.74 10.07
N ILE A 590 -7.41 -10.48 9.49
CA ILE A 590 -6.16 -10.86 10.14
C ILE A 590 -5.07 -9.94 9.60
N PHE A 591 -4.44 -9.19 10.50
CA PHE A 591 -3.35 -8.28 10.20
C PHE A 591 -2.01 -8.89 10.62
N GLY A 592 -0.97 -8.63 9.85
CA GLY A 592 0.42 -8.94 10.20
C GLY A 592 1.12 -7.68 10.66
N PHE A 593 1.52 -7.63 11.93
CA PHE A 593 2.25 -6.51 12.51
C PHE A 593 3.74 -6.81 12.49
N ASP A 594 4.54 -5.84 12.02
CA ASP A 594 5.97 -5.97 11.85
C ASP A 594 6.68 -5.07 12.88
N PHE A 595 7.46 -5.68 13.76
CA PHE A 595 8.20 -4.99 14.82
C PHE A 595 9.70 -5.11 14.61
N PHE A 596 10.43 -4.13 15.15
CA PHE A 596 11.88 -4.09 15.12
C PHE A 596 12.45 -3.78 16.50
N LEU A 597 13.61 -4.35 16.80
CA LEU A 597 14.33 -4.16 18.05
C LEU A 597 15.67 -3.44 17.79
N ASP A 598 15.97 -2.41 18.57
CA ASP A 598 17.34 -1.90 18.66
C ASP A 598 18.17 -2.67 19.69
N GLU A 599 19.49 -2.45 19.69
CA GLU A 599 20.44 -3.16 20.57
C GLU A 599 20.14 -3.00 22.08
N LEU A 600 19.35 -1.98 22.44
CA LEU A 600 18.91 -1.70 23.80
C LEU A 600 17.52 -2.29 24.11
N PHE A 601 17.03 -3.19 23.26
CA PHE A 601 15.72 -3.84 23.37
C PHE A 601 14.52 -2.87 23.31
N ASN A 602 14.69 -1.68 22.72
CA ASN A 602 13.54 -0.85 22.38
C ASN A 602 12.80 -1.43 21.19
N ILE A 603 11.47 -1.42 21.27
CA ILE A 603 10.59 -1.99 20.25
C ILE A 603 9.98 -0.86 19.46
N TYR A 604 9.96 -1.02 18.13
CA TYR A 604 9.32 -0.08 17.22
C TYR A 604 8.37 -0.82 16.28
N LEU A 605 7.16 -0.30 16.11
CA LEU A 605 6.22 -0.75 15.08
C LEU A 605 6.67 -0.19 13.72
N ILE A 606 6.90 -1.09 12.75
CA ILE A 606 7.42 -0.74 11.43
C ILE A 606 6.28 -0.57 10.42
N GLU A 607 5.38 -1.55 10.34
CA GLU A 607 4.22 -1.54 9.46
C GLU A 607 3.14 -2.53 9.91
N VAL A 608 1.95 -2.39 9.33
CA VAL A 608 0.82 -3.30 9.49
C VAL A 608 0.35 -3.77 8.12
N ASN A 609 0.22 -5.08 7.93
CA ASN A 609 -0.07 -5.72 6.65
C ASN A 609 -1.45 -6.38 6.66
N THR A 610 -2.30 -6.10 5.68
CA THR A 610 -3.63 -6.77 5.52
C THR A 610 -3.56 -8.10 4.78
N ASN A 611 -2.46 -8.35 4.09
CA ASN A 611 -2.08 -9.68 3.65
C ASN A 611 -0.90 -10.09 4.54
N PRO A 612 -1.14 -10.81 5.64
CA PRO A 612 -0.12 -11.14 6.63
C PRO A 612 0.90 -12.17 6.13
N CYS A 613 0.90 -12.54 4.84
CA CYS A 613 1.71 -13.59 4.24
C CYS A 613 1.37 -14.96 4.83
N LEU A 614 0.30 -15.57 4.33
CA LEU A 614 -0.13 -16.91 4.75
C LEU A 614 0.66 -18.05 4.08
N GLU A 615 1.90 -17.80 3.68
CA GLU A 615 2.76 -18.80 3.03
C GLU A 615 3.42 -19.71 4.05
N GLU A 616 3.25 -21.02 3.84
CA GLU A 616 3.78 -22.11 4.66
C GLU A 616 5.26 -22.43 4.32
N SER A 617 6.09 -21.38 4.26
CA SER A 617 7.46 -21.42 3.73
C SER A 617 8.49 -22.16 4.62
N SER A 618 8.12 -22.54 5.83
CA SER A 618 8.96 -23.30 6.76
C SER A 618 8.10 -24.25 7.61
N PRO A 619 8.70 -25.26 8.27
CA PRO A 619 7.98 -26.12 9.21
C PRO A 619 7.29 -25.34 10.33
N LEU A 620 7.91 -24.25 10.80
CA LEU A 620 7.31 -23.37 11.81
C LEU A 620 6.01 -22.75 11.30
N LEU A 621 6.01 -22.21 10.08
CA LEU A 621 4.82 -21.58 9.50
C LEU A 621 3.76 -22.60 9.06
N GLN A 622 4.16 -23.78 8.61
CA GLN A 622 3.26 -24.92 8.36
C GLN A 622 2.49 -25.33 9.62
N MET A 623 3.11 -25.20 10.79
CA MET A 623 2.46 -25.45 12.08
C MET A 623 1.55 -24.27 12.49
N LEU A 624 2.06 -23.03 12.46
CA LEU A 624 1.36 -21.87 13.04
C LEU A 624 0.21 -21.34 12.18
N ILE A 625 0.40 -21.24 10.86
CA ILE A 625 -0.55 -20.54 9.98
C ILE A 625 -1.92 -21.23 9.90
N PRO A 626 -2.00 -22.57 9.71
CA PRO A 626 -3.30 -23.25 9.68
C PRO A 626 -4.04 -23.14 11.00
N ARG A 627 -3.33 -23.27 12.13
CA ARG A 627 -3.92 -23.08 13.46
C ARG A 627 -4.44 -21.67 13.65
N MET A 628 -3.66 -20.65 13.28
CA MET A 628 -4.05 -19.25 13.37
C MET A 628 -5.35 -18.96 12.61
N VAL A 629 -5.48 -19.45 11.38
CA VAL A 629 -6.70 -19.25 10.58
C VAL A 629 -7.88 -20.02 11.16
N ASP A 630 -7.67 -21.29 11.54
CA ASP A 630 -8.72 -22.13 12.08
C ASP A 630 -9.31 -21.56 13.37
N ASP A 631 -8.46 -21.12 14.29
CA ASP A 631 -8.86 -20.50 15.55
C ASP A 631 -9.54 -19.13 15.33
N ALA A 632 -9.16 -18.38 14.29
CA ALA A 632 -9.84 -17.13 13.94
C ALA A 632 -11.27 -17.42 13.47
N PHE A 633 -11.46 -18.48 12.68
CA PHE A 633 -12.78 -18.89 12.19
C PHE A 633 -13.69 -19.38 13.32
N VAL A 634 -13.16 -20.03 14.37
CA VAL A 634 -13.92 -20.36 15.58
C VAL A 634 -14.52 -19.12 16.23
N LEU A 635 -13.78 -18.01 16.24
CA LEU A 635 -14.20 -16.73 16.84
C LEU A 635 -15.11 -15.88 15.95
N THR A 636 -15.29 -16.24 14.68
CA THR A 636 -16.12 -15.47 13.73
C THR A 636 -17.01 -16.32 12.86
N VAL A 637 -16.43 -17.06 11.92
CA VAL A 637 -17.18 -17.85 10.92
C VAL A 637 -18.16 -18.77 11.64
N ASP A 638 -17.67 -19.53 12.62
CA ASP A 638 -18.44 -20.54 13.34
C ASP A 638 -19.44 -19.88 14.32
N GLN A 639 -19.20 -18.63 14.76
CA GLN A 639 -20.15 -17.85 15.56
C GLN A 639 -21.31 -17.28 14.72
N ILE A 640 -21.01 -16.82 13.50
CA ILE A 640 -21.99 -16.20 12.60
C ILE A 640 -22.84 -17.26 11.91
N PHE A 641 -22.22 -18.40 11.61
CA PHE A 641 -22.77 -19.56 10.90
C PHE A 641 -22.54 -20.81 11.77
N PRO A 642 -23.42 -21.07 12.75
CA PRO A 642 -23.23 -22.17 13.69
C PRO A 642 -23.16 -23.52 12.98
N ILE A 643 -22.14 -24.31 13.34
CA ILE A 643 -21.89 -25.65 12.82
C ILE A 643 -21.71 -26.63 13.98
N GLN A 644 -21.87 -27.93 13.71
CA GLN A 644 -21.36 -28.96 14.63
C GLN A 644 -19.88 -29.20 14.33
N ARG A 645 -19.03 -28.92 15.32
CA ARG A 645 -17.58 -29.03 15.17
C ARG A 645 -16.98 -29.75 16.37
N ASP A 646 -15.92 -30.52 16.12
CA ASP A 646 -15.02 -30.96 17.19
C ASP A 646 -14.39 -29.73 17.88
N VAL A 647 -14.37 -29.77 19.21
CA VAL A 647 -13.79 -28.71 20.05
C VAL A 647 -12.27 -28.66 19.85
N ALA A 648 -11.63 -29.79 19.57
CA ALA A 648 -10.20 -29.84 19.32
C ALA A 648 -9.87 -29.41 17.87
N SER A 649 -8.93 -28.47 17.72
CA SER A 649 -8.34 -28.11 16.43
C SER A 649 -7.62 -29.32 15.81
N LYS A 650 -7.66 -29.39 14.48
CA LYS A 650 -6.91 -30.39 13.69
C LYS A 650 -5.54 -29.89 13.26
N PHE A 651 -5.13 -28.73 13.76
CA PHE A 651 -3.86 -28.08 13.48
C PHE A 651 -3.08 -27.91 14.80
N PRO A 652 -2.38 -28.96 15.26
CA PRO A 652 -1.68 -28.93 16.53
C PRO A 652 -0.48 -27.96 16.48
N VAL A 653 -0.23 -27.29 17.60
CA VAL A 653 0.94 -26.44 17.80
C VAL A 653 1.65 -26.90 19.05
N THR A 654 2.97 -27.05 18.96
CA THR A 654 3.81 -27.49 20.08
C THR A 654 3.58 -26.59 21.31
N ASN A 655 3.44 -27.20 22.49
CA ASN A 655 3.19 -26.54 23.78
C ASN A 655 1.80 -25.89 23.96
N TYR A 656 0.86 -26.08 23.02
CA TYR A 656 -0.51 -25.58 23.13
C TYR A 656 -1.51 -26.74 23.07
N SER A 657 -2.61 -26.63 23.83
CA SER A 657 -3.70 -27.60 23.76
C SER A 657 -4.45 -27.45 22.44
N ASP A 658 -4.94 -28.54 21.87
CA ASP A 658 -5.80 -28.44 20.68
C ASP A 658 -7.20 -27.90 21.00
N THR A 659 -7.60 -27.88 22.28
CA THR A 659 -8.90 -27.36 22.73
C THR A 659 -8.88 -25.88 23.10
N GLU A 660 -7.70 -25.28 23.23
CA GLU A 660 -7.58 -23.84 23.51
C GLU A 660 -7.58 -23.03 22.21
N ASN A 661 -8.17 -21.84 22.23
CA ASN A 661 -7.99 -20.88 21.15
C ASN A 661 -6.71 -20.07 21.39
N MET A 662 -5.82 -20.02 20.40
CA MET A 662 -4.55 -19.31 20.49
C MET A 662 -4.66 -17.80 20.24
N TRP A 663 -5.85 -17.27 19.90
CA TRP A 663 -6.12 -15.83 19.89
C TRP A 663 -6.45 -15.34 21.29
N GLN A 664 -5.54 -14.54 21.87
CA GLN A 664 -5.76 -13.87 23.13
C GLN A 664 -6.52 -12.56 22.91
N MET A 665 -7.70 -12.42 23.52
CA MET A 665 -8.45 -11.16 23.49
C MET A 665 -7.65 -10.02 24.13
N MET A 666 -7.49 -8.92 23.40
CA MET A 666 -6.92 -7.67 23.91
C MET A 666 -8.03 -6.72 24.39
N GLY A 667 -9.17 -6.70 23.69
CA GLY A 667 -10.35 -5.92 24.04
C GLY A 667 -11.08 -5.38 22.81
N GLU A 668 -12.23 -4.74 23.03
CA GLU A 668 -12.98 -4.06 21.97
C GLU A 668 -12.26 -2.80 21.49
N LEU A 669 -12.41 -2.46 20.20
CA LEU A 669 -11.91 -1.21 19.66
C LEU A 669 -12.79 -0.05 20.13
N THR A 670 -12.25 0.69 21.10
CA THR A 670 -12.83 1.92 21.60
C THR A 670 -11.94 3.11 21.24
N GLU A 671 -12.57 4.27 21.04
CA GLU A 671 -11.88 5.53 20.81
C GLU A 671 -10.83 5.85 21.89
N ILE A 672 -9.78 6.56 21.48
CA ILE A 672 -8.83 7.15 22.42
C ILE A 672 -9.45 8.45 22.94
N GLN A 673 -9.96 8.41 24.17
CA GLN A 673 -10.44 9.60 24.88
C GLN A 673 -9.26 10.35 25.54
N GLY A 674 -9.29 11.68 25.46
CA GLY A 674 -8.23 12.59 25.93
C GLY A 674 -8.38 13.08 27.35
#